data_AF-A0A2S0L0N5-F1
#
_entry.id   AF-A0A2S0L0N5-F1
#
_cell.length_a   1.000
_cell.length_b   1.000
_cell.length_c   1.000
_cell.angle_alpha   90.00
_cell.angle_beta   90.00
_cell.angle_gamma   90.00
#
_symmetry.space_group_name_H-M   'P 1'
#
loop_
_entity.id
_entity.type
_entity.pdbx_description
1 polymer ?
#
loop_
_entity_poly.entity_id
_entity_poly.type
_entity_poly.pdbx_seq_one_letter_code
_entity_poly.pdbx_strand_id
1 'polypeptide(L)'
;MQFLRPILLLCAGFLLLPAAGNDVFNGSFERSGRPDGWEWSTFGGGDAACAVIRSGGNRHLRIAYRSQQQSNRYGQLLQNVPLTPGRIYRLSWKMWGKPARNICWTLGKHWKLRPALPPVTPEAARHTLRFRADPDEFDGKLYPVRLICENLTPELNLDDIEITEEELPAESAVTFVPPEKALSGKVFRLPRLDGFPRDGGFPDGVTVWTPADDADFSASFALGWNQDGLLLFFRVRDDVLRPVPGSAMYLGDSVQLRIDQDGELAPQARPSDLELGFQIDAAGKLATWNWNTNMPIPETLVESVVTSGENGFSAAVLLKDALFDRIDFRHPKPFSFNLIFNDRDGGDDRRVISFARGIHDSKSSADNVLLFPEGGAETARVCARYDDLREHLAGIFYTAGATGDTADFVLRLTPEHGSPRTIPLCRATRVPPGTAGRLPFRRSVSELPEGRWTAEFLWNGRPAGKLAFERRALLVRQRKIWEEFRSRLSRIDAAYRRQFPERLPPSAALSLRVLNSDIPRLLSQMEAAESPAERRFYDRRGEMTAPEVAEALDELERELAEYRAGRTPPEYWFFRSGPVLLRGGFPYAELESSRGRRQLRPVLFAGYGHFTDVIRDLPEFSSIGANLIQIEIGPSSIFPKEGKNGEFSEPDFSDLENRILPALRSAAEHNVKVCLLLSPHYHPAWLLDKYPDMRADSDFLKYEITHPKAEEMLDAYLAALIPKLKASPWSAALHSLVLSNEPVYIGCTPYNPQSLKDFRHYLKQKYGTPSGFNATAQRDYPDFDAMTGQIETDPALRSEFERFRRDTFAAWHRRLAERVRRIWPEIPLHAKMMIFSSLYVPQATDAGMFAAFSDYNGNDNYRMYDFDNAGLAPHHISSELGSELQLSARKLSICNSENHIIADGETRPVPNGHIYTAMFEQYATGTSALITWVWTDIDYLKSLSSSPMFCGNIRNRPGNIIAHGRAMLDANRVARELVRFSRYEPETAILHAPSSLLHAPERCKNSLDALYAATLPTGHRVRFLSEEQLGRREFGAVRLLLLPEAEYLDRKALAGLNEFVRRGGRVMVCGKAPRYDEFGNPLPEAPDFPKLPLSRLGAELDATTPLPFRLAVRDGAGGEGLYLRCVPDGDAYLINLVNYGKNARKLNFSGPGTFRDLLREETFEPEFELPPQKPLLLRFLPAGKP
;
A
#
# COMPACT_ATOMS: atom_id res chain seq x y z
N MET A 1 -5.66 25.63 13.78
CA MET A 1 -5.86 24.83 12.54
C MET A 1 -4.55 24.72 11.75
N GLN A 2 -3.45 24.35 12.41
CA GLN A 2 -2.15 24.03 11.82
C GLN A 2 -1.66 22.80 12.61
N PHE A 3 -2.09 21.61 12.23
CA PHE A 3 -1.71 20.35 12.85
C PHE A 3 -1.74 19.27 11.75
N LEU A 4 -0.78 18.32 11.82
CA LEU A 4 -0.43 17.24 10.85
C LEU A 4 0.73 17.62 9.90
N ARG A 5 1.98 17.36 10.31
CA ARG A 5 3.17 17.54 9.45
C ARG A 5 4.26 16.46 9.51
N PRO A 6 4.23 15.41 10.37
CA PRO A 6 5.17 14.27 10.17
C PRO A 6 4.66 12.89 9.70
N ILE A 7 3.37 12.54 9.70
CA ILE A 7 2.87 11.39 8.88
C ILE A 7 2.97 11.67 7.36
N LEU A 8 3.34 12.90 6.99
CA LEU A 8 3.29 13.42 5.63
C LEU A 8 4.33 12.85 4.64
N LEU A 9 5.22 11.94 5.03
CA LEU A 9 6.30 11.46 4.15
C LEU A 9 6.00 10.20 3.32
N LEU A 10 4.78 9.66 3.34
CA LEU A 10 4.40 8.58 2.40
C LEU A 10 3.00 8.67 1.77
N CYS A 11 2.12 9.59 2.16
CA CYS A 11 0.73 9.62 1.63
C CYS A 11 0.11 11.00 1.34
N ALA A 12 0.88 12.08 1.18
CA ALA A 12 0.31 13.41 0.87
C ALA A 12 0.01 13.62 -0.62
N GLY A 13 -0.85 12.78 -1.16
CA GLY A 13 -1.53 12.97 -2.45
C GLY A 13 -2.84 13.75 -2.28
N PHE A 14 -2.81 15.04 -1.89
CA PHE A 14 -3.99 15.92 -1.90
C PHE A 14 -4.67 15.96 -3.29
N LEU A 15 -5.77 15.23 -3.47
CA LEU A 15 -6.73 15.43 -4.55
C LEU A 15 -7.88 16.32 -4.03
N LEU A 16 -7.62 17.62 -3.92
CA LEU A 16 -8.69 18.62 -3.80
C LEU A 16 -9.12 19.00 -5.21
N LEU A 17 -10.42 18.81 -5.50
CA LEU A 17 -10.93 19.09 -6.83
C LEU A 17 -10.83 20.58 -7.14
N PRO A 18 -10.25 20.92 -8.29
CA PRO A 18 -10.12 22.31 -8.69
C PRO A 18 -11.46 22.94 -9.13
N ALA A 19 -11.48 24.26 -9.31
CA ALA A 19 -12.59 24.89 -10.02
C ALA A 19 -12.66 24.32 -11.46
N ALA A 20 -13.87 24.19 -12.03
CA ALA A 20 -14.06 23.62 -13.36
C ALA A 20 -13.11 24.27 -14.39
N GLY A 21 -12.11 23.53 -14.86
CA GLY A 21 -11.16 23.97 -15.87
C GLY A 21 -9.80 24.52 -15.39
N ASN A 22 -9.42 24.44 -14.11
CA ASN A 22 -8.07 24.84 -13.64
C ASN A 22 -7.53 23.86 -12.61
N ASP A 23 -6.53 23.03 -12.89
CA ASP A 23 -5.99 21.98 -11.99
C ASP A 23 -5.40 22.49 -10.65
N VAL A 24 -5.11 23.80 -10.54
CA VAL A 24 -4.62 24.44 -9.32
C VAL A 24 -5.75 24.74 -8.34
N PHE A 25 -5.60 24.33 -7.09
CA PHE A 25 -6.54 24.64 -6.03
C PHE A 25 -6.35 26.08 -5.50
N ASN A 26 -7.44 26.82 -5.36
CA ASN A 26 -7.47 28.18 -4.79
C ASN A 26 -6.43 29.15 -5.40
N GLY A 27 -6.19 29.06 -6.71
CA GLY A 27 -5.25 29.93 -7.40
C GLY A 27 -5.62 31.42 -7.42
N SER A 28 -6.90 31.76 -7.18
CA SER A 28 -7.40 33.14 -7.04
C SER A 28 -7.34 33.68 -5.60
N PHE A 29 -7.00 32.84 -4.62
CA PHE A 29 -6.92 33.22 -3.19
C PHE A 29 -8.19 33.83 -2.56
N GLU A 30 -9.35 33.76 -3.23
CA GLU A 30 -10.62 34.33 -2.75
C GLU A 30 -11.29 33.52 -1.63
N ARG A 31 -10.94 32.23 -1.49
CA ARG A 31 -11.66 31.31 -0.60
C ARG A 31 -11.50 31.61 0.88
N SER A 32 -10.35 32.13 1.32
CA SER A 32 -10.07 32.34 2.74
C SER A 32 -9.12 33.52 2.98
N GLY A 33 -8.94 33.93 4.24
CA GLY A 33 -7.99 34.99 4.62
C GLY A 33 -6.53 34.53 4.68
N ARG A 34 -6.27 33.30 4.22
CA ARG A 34 -4.98 32.60 4.21
C ARG A 34 -4.81 31.89 2.85
N PRO A 35 -3.58 31.53 2.44
CA PRO A 35 -3.34 30.83 1.18
C PRO A 35 -3.78 29.36 1.27
N ASP A 36 -5.08 29.14 1.39
CA ASP A 36 -5.69 27.82 1.60
C ASP A 36 -5.37 26.87 0.44
N GLY A 37 -4.96 25.64 0.77
CA GLY A 37 -4.43 24.64 -0.16
C GLY A 37 -3.06 24.96 -0.78
N TRP A 38 -2.37 26.03 -0.34
CA TRP A 38 -0.98 26.30 -0.68
C TRP A 38 -0.11 26.25 0.58
N GLU A 39 1.04 25.61 0.47
CA GLU A 39 2.00 25.47 1.55
C GLU A 39 3.06 26.58 1.46
N TRP A 40 3.27 27.32 2.55
CA TRP A 40 4.39 28.26 2.67
C TRP A 40 5.41 27.73 3.68
N SER A 41 6.67 27.69 3.26
CA SER A 41 7.80 27.22 4.07
C SER A 41 9.03 28.10 3.86
N THR A 42 9.84 28.28 4.90
CA THR A 42 11.13 28.97 4.85
C THR A 42 12.25 28.00 5.20
N PHE A 43 13.34 28.04 4.43
CA PHE A 43 14.49 27.15 4.59
C PHE A 43 15.75 27.95 4.91
N GLY A 44 16.69 27.36 5.66
CA GLY A 44 17.97 27.98 6.00
C GLY A 44 17.87 29.26 6.86
N GLY A 45 16.75 29.49 7.54
CA GLY A 45 16.51 30.68 8.36
C GLY A 45 16.23 31.97 7.58
N GLY A 46 15.67 31.87 6.36
CA GLY A 46 15.25 33.04 5.58
C GLY A 46 14.07 33.78 6.22
N ASP A 47 14.17 35.10 6.33
CA ASP A 47 13.10 36.00 6.78
C ASP A 47 12.13 36.26 5.62
N ALA A 48 10.95 35.65 5.70
CA ALA A 48 9.94 35.76 4.67
C ALA A 48 8.52 35.76 5.22
N ALA A 49 7.67 36.60 4.65
CA ALA A 49 6.26 36.67 4.96
C ALA A 49 5.42 36.33 3.72
N CYS A 50 4.35 35.55 3.92
CA CYS A 50 3.38 35.20 2.90
C CYS A 50 1.98 35.32 3.49
N ALA A 51 1.14 36.18 2.92
CA ALA A 51 -0.20 36.46 3.44
C ALA A 51 -1.18 36.79 2.31
N VAL A 52 -2.45 36.41 2.48
CA VAL A 52 -3.52 36.83 1.56
C VAL A 52 -4.01 38.21 1.98
N ILE A 53 -3.96 39.18 1.06
CA ILE A 53 -4.30 40.58 1.29
C ILE A 53 -5.56 40.94 0.50
N ARG A 54 -6.47 41.68 1.12
CA ARG A 54 -7.67 42.22 0.46
C ARG A 54 -7.40 43.63 -0.07
N SER A 55 -7.65 43.86 -1.36
CA SER A 55 -7.52 45.16 -2.01
C SER A 55 -8.66 45.37 -3.01
N GLY A 56 -9.37 46.50 -2.94
CA GLY A 56 -10.40 46.86 -3.91
C GLY A 56 -11.59 45.89 -4.02
N GLY A 57 -11.83 45.05 -3.01
CA GLY A 57 -12.90 44.04 -3.00
C GLY A 57 -12.40 42.60 -3.20
N ASN A 58 -11.30 42.42 -3.93
CA ASN A 58 -10.67 41.12 -4.25
C ASN A 58 -9.52 40.79 -3.28
N ARG A 59 -9.10 39.53 -3.27
CA ARG A 59 -7.97 38.99 -2.52
C ARG A 59 -6.85 38.56 -3.46
N HIS A 60 -5.62 38.65 -2.99
CA HIS A 60 -4.44 38.14 -3.70
C HIS A 60 -3.39 37.70 -2.67
N LEU A 61 -2.44 36.87 -3.09
CA LEU A 61 -1.32 36.48 -2.26
C LEU A 61 -0.23 37.56 -2.31
N ARG A 62 0.32 37.94 -1.16
CA ARG A 62 1.49 38.81 -1.05
C ARG A 62 2.65 38.08 -0.39
N ILE A 63 3.80 38.10 -1.05
CA ILE A 63 5.07 37.55 -0.59
C ILE A 63 6.06 38.70 -0.39
N ALA A 64 6.75 38.71 0.74
CA ALA A 64 7.91 39.57 0.99
C ALA A 64 9.07 38.71 1.54
N TYR A 65 10.25 38.83 0.95
CA TYR A 65 11.46 38.11 1.34
C TYR A 65 12.56 39.11 1.67
N ARG A 66 13.07 39.07 2.90
CA ARG A 66 13.95 40.12 3.46
C ARG A 66 15.40 39.65 3.64
N SER A 67 15.69 38.38 3.33
CA SER A 67 17.06 37.87 3.37
C SER A 67 17.80 38.08 2.05
N GLN A 68 19.10 38.34 2.15
CA GLN A 68 20.03 38.34 1.02
C GLN A 68 20.24 36.91 0.51
N GLN A 69 20.65 36.77 -0.75
CA GLN A 69 20.90 35.48 -1.37
C GLN A 69 22.01 34.69 -0.69
N GLN A 70 21.71 33.44 -0.32
CA GLN A 70 22.66 32.49 0.27
C GLN A 70 22.23 31.05 -0.08
N SER A 71 23.19 30.14 -0.25
CA SER A 71 22.89 28.73 -0.53
C SER A 71 21.97 28.12 0.53
N ASN A 72 20.97 27.35 0.09
CA ASN A 72 19.98 26.66 0.93
C ASN A 72 19.13 27.59 1.83
N ARG A 73 19.06 28.89 1.53
CA ARG A 73 18.22 29.87 2.24
C ARG A 73 17.22 30.50 1.28
N TYR A 74 15.94 30.11 1.39
CA TYR A 74 14.87 30.57 0.51
C TYR A 74 13.48 30.46 1.14
N GLY A 75 12.53 31.23 0.62
CA GLY A 75 11.09 31.06 0.87
C GLY A 75 10.45 30.26 -0.26
N GLN A 76 9.48 29.40 0.06
CA GLN A 76 8.83 28.52 -0.89
C GLN A 76 7.32 28.54 -0.72
N LEU A 77 6.60 28.78 -1.82
CA LEU A 77 5.18 28.50 -1.98
C LEU A 77 5.03 27.20 -2.77
N LEU A 78 4.29 26.21 -2.27
CA LEU A 78 4.14 24.88 -2.87
C LEU A 78 2.67 24.47 -2.96
N GLN A 79 2.29 23.84 -4.07
CA GLN A 79 1.09 23.01 -4.16
C GLN A 79 1.40 21.76 -4.99
N ASN A 80 0.93 20.60 -4.53
CA ASN A 80 1.00 19.35 -5.29
C ASN A 80 -0.28 19.22 -6.11
N VAL A 81 -0.15 19.17 -7.45
CA VAL A 81 -1.27 19.30 -8.39
C VAL A 81 -1.52 17.95 -9.08
N PRO A 82 -2.77 17.50 -9.25
CA PRO A 82 -3.10 16.18 -9.82
C PRO A 82 -3.03 16.17 -11.36
N LEU A 83 -1.82 16.35 -11.90
CA LEU A 83 -1.57 16.29 -13.33
C LEU A 83 -1.51 14.84 -13.83
N THR A 84 -1.59 14.65 -15.15
CA THR A 84 -1.43 13.35 -15.79
C THR A 84 -0.01 13.22 -16.35
N PRO A 85 0.73 12.14 -15.99
CA PRO A 85 2.09 11.91 -16.50
C PRO A 85 2.19 11.96 -18.03
N GLY A 86 3.24 12.63 -18.50
CA GLY A 86 3.58 12.79 -19.91
C GLY A 86 2.73 13.79 -20.70
N ARG A 87 1.76 14.48 -20.07
CA ARG A 87 0.92 15.52 -20.71
C ARG A 87 1.58 16.90 -20.68
N ILE A 88 1.06 17.82 -21.50
CA ILE A 88 1.52 19.21 -21.59
C ILE A 88 0.49 20.12 -20.95
N TYR A 89 0.98 21.08 -20.20
CA TYR A 89 0.21 22.00 -19.38
C TYR A 89 0.67 23.44 -19.63
N ARG A 90 -0.27 24.38 -19.45
CA ARG A 90 0.02 25.80 -19.32
C ARG A 90 -0.19 26.21 -17.88
N LEU A 91 0.88 26.61 -17.21
CA LEU A 91 0.83 27.39 -15.98
C LEU A 91 0.62 28.86 -16.36
N SER A 92 -0.37 29.53 -15.78
CA SER A 92 -0.55 30.98 -15.89
C SER A 92 -0.73 31.59 -14.50
N TRP A 93 -0.33 32.84 -14.35
CA TRP A 93 -0.48 33.59 -13.10
C TRP A 93 -0.48 35.09 -13.38
N LYS A 94 -1.13 35.89 -12.53
CA LYS A 94 -0.96 37.34 -12.48
C LYS A 94 0.08 37.70 -11.43
N MET A 95 0.91 38.70 -11.71
CA MET A 95 1.84 39.25 -10.72
C MET A 95 2.03 40.77 -10.85
N TRP A 96 2.33 41.42 -9.72
CA TRP A 96 2.76 42.82 -9.61
C TRP A 96 3.47 43.06 -8.29
N GLY A 97 4.16 44.17 -8.15
CA GLY A 97 4.78 44.57 -6.89
C GLY A 97 5.98 45.47 -7.10
N LYS A 98 6.95 45.37 -6.19
CA LYS A 98 8.20 46.12 -6.27
C LYS A 98 9.26 45.28 -6.99
N PRO A 99 10.26 45.92 -7.61
CA PRO A 99 11.35 45.19 -8.26
C PRO A 99 11.98 44.15 -7.32
N ALA A 100 11.97 42.90 -7.76
CA ALA A 100 12.52 41.75 -7.03
C ALA A 100 13.38 40.91 -7.97
N ARG A 101 14.37 40.19 -7.43
CA ARG A 101 15.34 39.40 -8.20
C ARG A 101 15.40 37.97 -7.64
N ASN A 102 15.83 37.02 -8.48
CA ASN A 102 16.05 35.62 -8.11
C ASN A 102 14.80 34.95 -7.51
N ILE A 103 13.67 35.12 -8.22
CA ILE A 103 12.44 34.38 -7.98
C ILE A 103 12.23 33.47 -9.18
N CYS A 104 11.86 32.22 -8.95
CA CYS A 104 11.64 31.24 -10.02
C CYS A 104 10.49 30.30 -9.69
N TRP A 105 9.84 29.79 -10.74
CA TRP A 105 9.06 28.57 -10.61
C TRP A 105 10.01 27.38 -10.55
N THR A 106 9.65 26.35 -9.79
CA THR A 106 10.25 25.01 -9.85
C THR A 106 9.12 24.00 -10.02
N LEU A 107 9.18 23.22 -11.10
CA LEU A 107 8.15 22.26 -11.47
C LEU A 107 8.72 20.85 -11.43
N GLY A 108 7.98 19.91 -10.81
CA GLY A 108 8.43 18.54 -10.64
C GLY A 108 9.25 18.31 -9.36
N LYS A 109 9.37 17.05 -8.92
CA LYS A 109 10.08 16.71 -7.66
C LYS A 109 11.60 16.94 -7.72
N HIS A 110 12.23 16.81 -8.89
CA HIS A 110 13.68 17.00 -9.04
C HIS A 110 14.06 18.43 -9.48
N TRP A 111 13.09 19.32 -9.64
CA TRP A 111 13.28 20.74 -9.97
C TRP A 111 13.98 20.96 -11.31
N LYS A 112 13.86 20.02 -12.26
CA LYS A 112 14.50 20.12 -13.59
C LYS A 112 14.03 21.36 -14.35
N LEU A 113 12.75 21.72 -14.21
CA LEU A 113 12.19 22.92 -14.79
C LEU A 113 12.21 24.06 -13.77
N ARG A 114 13.13 25.01 -13.99
CA ARG A 114 13.36 26.14 -13.09
C ARG A 114 13.36 27.52 -13.79
N PRO A 115 12.25 27.96 -14.41
CA PRO A 115 12.22 29.25 -15.10
C PRO A 115 12.16 30.41 -14.11
N ALA A 116 13.02 31.40 -14.32
CA ALA A 116 12.98 32.66 -13.58
C ALA A 116 11.67 33.43 -13.88
N LEU A 117 11.19 34.17 -12.89
CA LEU A 117 10.05 35.07 -13.10
C LEU A 117 10.47 36.24 -14.01
N PRO A 118 9.55 36.73 -14.86
CA PRO A 118 9.75 38.00 -15.55
C PRO A 118 9.99 39.17 -14.56
N PRO A 119 10.51 40.31 -15.02
CA PRO A 119 10.67 41.49 -14.16
C PRO A 119 9.34 41.89 -13.50
N VAL A 120 9.34 42.04 -12.18
CA VAL A 120 8.16 42.46 -11.41
C VAL A 120 7.92 43.96 -11.62
N THR A 121 6.74 44.31 -12.13
CA THR A 121 6.29 45.70 -12.37
C THR A 121 5.24 46.13 -11.35
N PRO A 122 5.04 47.45 -11.12
CA PRO A 122 3.96 47.96 -10.27
C PRO A 122 2.55 47.58 -10.75
N GLU A 123 2.37 47.45 -12.07
CA GLU A 123 1.10 47.07 -12.70
C GLU A 123 0.92 45.54 -12.77
N ALA A 124 -0.30 45.07 -12.54
CA ALA A 124 -0.69 43.66 -12.66
C ALA A 124 -0.62 43.18 -14.10
N ALA A 125 0.26 42.19 -14.35
CA ALA A 125 0.41 41.54 -15.64
C ALA A 125 0.17 40.03 -15.52
N ARG A 126 -0.48 39.43 -16.53
CA ARG A 126 -0.66 37.98 -16.64
C ARG A 126 0.51 37.37 -17.41
N HIS A 127 1.07 36.30 -16.87
CA HIS A 127 2.17 35.55 -17.44
C HIS A 127 1.78 34.10 -17.64
N THR A 128 2.47 33.42 -18.56
CA THR A 128 2.23 32.02 -18.87
C THR A 128 3.56 31.29 -19.05
N LEU A 129 3.55 30.00 -18.72
CA LEU A 129 4.64 29.05 -18.89
C LEU A 129 4.05 27.73 -19.35
N ARG A 130 4.53 27.24 -20.50
CA ARG A 130 4.18 25.92 -21.02
C ARG A 130 5.19 24.89 -20.52
N PHE A 131 4.73 23.75 -20.05
CA PHE A 131 5.61 22.66 -19.60
C PHE A 131 5.01 21.28 -19.85
N ARG A 132 5.87 20.26 -19.93
CA ARG A 132 5.47 18.86 -19.93
C ARG A 132 5.62 18.31 -18.52
N ALA A 133 4.60 17.61 -18.03
CA ALA A 133 4.66 16.92 -16.75
C ALA A 133 5.35 15.58 -16.93
N ASP A 134 6.68 15.55 -16.90
CA ASP A 134 7.44 14.31 -17.16
C ASP A 134 7.16 13.26 -16.07
N PRO A 135 6.96 11.96 -16.42
CA PRO A 135 6.54 10.94 -15.45
C PRO A 135 7.46 10.75 -14.26
N ASP A 136 8.77 10.95 -14.45
CA ASP A 136 9.77 10.87 -13.38
C ASP A 136 9.76 12.08 -12.45
N GLU A 137 9.10 13.17 -12.82
CA GLU A 137 8.96 14.38 -12.02
C GLU A 137 7.77 14.35 -11.05
N PHE A 138 6.96 13.28 -11.06
CA PHE A 138 5.86 13.08 -10.11
C PHE A 138 6.33 12.58 -8.75
N ASP A 139 5.70 13.09 -7.70
CA ASP A 139 5.78 12.59 -6.33
C ASP A 139 4.51 11.78 -6.03
N GLY A 140 4.62 10.45 -6.12
CA GLY A 140 3.47 9.56 -6.19
C GLY A 140 2.59 9.85 -7.42
N LYS A 141 1.34 10.26 -7.19
CA LYS A 141 0.37 10.62 -8.25
C LYS A 141 0.26 12.12 -8.50
N LEU A 142 0.99 12.96 -7.76
CA LEU A 142 0.89 14.41 -7.87
C LEU A 142 2.15 15.03 -8.46
N TYR A 143 1.96 16.17 -9.12
CA TYR A 143 3.01 16.95 -9.73
C TYR A 143 3.29 18.20 -8.88
N PRO A 144 4.48 18.32 -8.28
CA PRO A 144 4.80 19.47 -7.44
C PRO A 144 4.97 20.76 -8.25
N VAL A 145 4.31 21.84 -7.82
CA VAL A 145 4.40 23.19 -8.42
C VAL A 145 4.80 24.18 -7.34
N ARG A 146 5.97 24.82 -7.51
CA ARG A 146 6.60 25.64 -6.47
C ARG A 146 7.04 26.99 -7.00
N LEU A 147 6.88 28.03 -6.20
CA LEU A 147 7.55 29.31 -6.38
C LEU A 147 8.62 29.48 -5.32
N ILE A 148 9.87 29.76 -5.73
CA ILE A 148 11.00 29.95 -4.83
C ILE A 148 11.47 31.40 -4.88
N CYS A 149 11.62 32.02 -3.71
CA CYS A 149 12.23 33.35 -3.53
C CYS A 149 13.56 33.20 -2.79
N GLU A 150 14.68 33.50 -3.46
CA GLU A 150 16.03 33.31 -2.91
C GLU A 150 16.76 34.62 -2.61
N ASN A 151 16.16 35.77 -2.87
CA ASN A 151 16.79 37.07 -2.68
C ASN A 151 15.76 38.15 -2.32
N LEU A 152 16.25 39.32 -1.93
CA LEU A 152 15.45 40.47 -1.53
C LEU A 152 14.26 40.69 -2.48
N THR A 153 13.07 40.47 -1.92
CA THR A 153 11.78 40.62 -2.57
C THR A 153 10.95 41.54 -1.69
N PRO A 154 11.00 42.87 -1.90
CA PRO A 154 10.30 43.80 -1.03
C PRO A 154 8.78 43.59 -1.02
N GLU A 155 8.23 43.27 -2.19
CA GLU A 155 6.82 42.96 -2.37
C GLU A 155 6.60 42.24 -3.71
N LEU A 156 6.05 41.02 -3.67
CA LEU A 156 5.53 40.30 -4.81
C LEU A 156 4.08 39.92 -4.53
N ASN A 157 3.15 40.39 -5.35
CA ASN A 157 1.75 40.00 -5.29
C ASN A 157 1.47 38.98 -6.41
N LEU A 158 0.67 37.96 -6.11
CA LEU A 158 0.27 36.88 -7.02
C LEU A 158 -1.23 36.65 -6.95
N ASP A 159 -1.83 36.41 -8.10
CA ASP A 159 -3.26 36.12 -8.23
C ASP A 159 -3.51 35.26 -9.48
N ASP A 160 -4.71 34.70 -9.63
CA ASP A 160 -5.15 33.87 -10.76
C ASP A 160 -4.12 32.81 -11.21
N ILE A 161 -3.61 32.02 -10.27
CA ILE A 161 -2.72 30.91 -10.61
C ILE A 161 -3.54 29.77 -11.23
N GLU A 162 -3.29 29.47 -12.49
CA GLU A 162 -4.02 28.46 -13.25
C GLU A 162 -3.07 27.45 -13.87
N ILE A 163 -3.34 26.16 -13.72
CA ILE A 163 -2.76 25.11 -14.57
C ILE A 163 -3.89 24.51 -15.39
N THR A 164 -3.71 24.51 -16.70
CA THR A 164 -4.66 23.93 -17.64
C THR A 164 -3.94 22.90 -18.49
N GLU A 165 -4.50 21.70 -18.61
CA GLU A 165 -4.05 20.75 -19.62
C GLU A 165 -4.23 21.44 -20.97
N GLU A 166 -3.12 21.65 -21.69
CA GLU A 166 -3.24 22.14 -23.06
C GLU A 166 -3.60 20.95 -23.95
N GLU A 167 -4.70 21.07 -24.68
CA GLU A 167 -4.79 20.38 -25.96
C GLU A 167 -3.57 20.82 -26.77
N LEU A 168 -2.77 19.85 -27.22
CA LEU A 168 -1.65 20.12 -28.09
C LEU A 168 -2.11 21.09 -29.20
N PRO A 169 -1.46 22.25 -29.39
CA PRO A 169 -1.78 23.09 -30.54
C PRO A 169 -1.66 22.23 -31.79
N ALA A 170 -2.64 22.34 -32.70
CA ALA A 170 -2.75 21.54 -33.91
C ALA A 170 -1.49 21.55 -34.79
N GLU A 171 -0.51 22.42 -34.52
CA GLU A 171 0.76 22.53 -35.24
C GLU A 171 1.99 22.00 -34.48
N SER A 172 1.92 21.70 -33.17
CA SER A 172 3.09 21.28 -32.35
C SER A 172 2.96 19.92 -31.65
N ALA A 173 2.05 19.08 -32.14
CA ALA A 173 1.66 17.81 -31.52
C ALA A 173 2.38 16.56 -32.07
N VAL A 174 2.85 16.62 -33.32
CA VAL A 174 3.48 15.48 -33.99
C VAL A 174 4.96 15.47 -33.65
N THR A 175 5.39 14.45 -32.92
CA THR A 175 6.82 14.19 -32.74
C THR A 175 7.30 13.36 -33.93
N PHE A 176 8.08 13.97 -34.82
CA PHE A 176 8.82 13.23 -35.83
C PHE A 176 10.08 12.68 -35.17
N VAL A 177 10.15 11.34 -35.12
CA VAL A 177 11.28 10.63 -34.55
C VAL A 177 12.31 10.45 -35.66
N PRO A 178 13.51 11.04 -35.53
CA PRO A 178 14.54 10.84 -36.53
C PRO A 178 15.01 9.37 -36.49
N PRO A 179 15.50 8.81 -37.61
CA PRO A 179 15.80 7.38 -37.74
C PRO A 179 16.66 6.81 -36.59
N GLU A 180 17.66 7.57 -36.15
CA GLU A 180 18.59 7.17 -35.08
C GLU A 180 17.94 7.08 -33.68
N LYS A 181 16.76 7.68 -33.48
CA LYS A 181 16.00 7.61 -32.21
C LYS A 181 14.75 6.74 -32.31
N ALA A 182 14.49 6.13 -33.47
CA ALA A 182 13.24 5.45 -33.79
C ALA A 182 12.87 4.33 -32.79
N LEU A 183 13.84 3.50 -32.37
CA LEU A 183 13.63 2.46 -31.37
C LEU A 183 13.24 3.03 -30.00
N SER A 184 13.90 4.11 -29.55
CA SER A 184 13.53 4.81 -28.30
C SER A 184 12.20 5.58 -28.38
N GLY A 185 11.79 5.96 -29.58
CA GLY A 185 10.54 6.69 -29.85
C GLY A 185 9.29 5.83 -29.97
N LYS A 186 9.40 4.50 -29.75
CA LYS A 186 8.33 3.50 -29.89
C LYS A 186 7.71 3.40 -31.29
N VAL A 187 8.43 3.85 -32.33
CA VAL A 187 8.02 3.74 -33.73
C VAL A 187 9.24 3.54 -34.61
N PHE A 188 9.29 2.43 -35.34
CA PHE A 188 10.48 2.04 -36.09
C PHE A 188 10.14 1.68 -37.53
N ARG A 189 10.88 2.25 -38.48
CA ARG A 189 10.85 1.83 -39.88
C ARG A 189 11.73 0.60 -40.00
N LEU A 190 11.12 -0.53 -40.33
CA LEU A 190 11.81 -1.81 -40.40
C LEU A 190 12.43 -1.96 -41.81
N PRO A 191 13.76 -1.93 -41.95
CA PRO A 191 14.41 -1.90 -43.24
C PRO A 191 14.22 -3.22 -44.00
N ARG A 192 14.03 -3.12 -45.31
CA ARG A 192 13.98 -4.28 -46.21
C ARG A 192 15.40 -4.70 -46.57
N LEU A 193 15.70 -5.99 -46.46
CA LEU A 193 16.99 -6.59 -46.83
C LEU A 193 16.85 -7.43 -48.10
N ASP A 194 17.85 -7.41 -48.98
CA ASP A 194 17.83 -8.11 -50.27
C ASP A 194 18.04 -9.63 -50.16
N GLY A 195 18.34 -10.15 -48.96
CA GLY A 195 18.52 -11.58 -48.68
C GLY A 195 18.83 -11.88 -47.21
N PHE A 196 19.08 -13.15 -46.88
CA PHE A 196 19.50 -13.59 -45.55
C PHE A 196 21.04 -13.53 -45.40
N PRO A 197 21.59 -12.64 -44.55
CA PRO A 197 23.03 -12.53 -44.33
C PRO A 197 23.60 -13.77 -43.64
N ARG A 198 24.75 -14.27 -44.13
CA ARG A 198 25.33 -15.55 -43.68
C ARG A 198 26.63 -15.44 -42.87
N ASP A 199 27.02 -14.23 -42.47
CA ASP A 199 28.23 -13.95 -41.70
C ASP A 199 27.97 -13.79 -40.18
N GLY A 200 26.69 -13.83 -39.74
CA GLY A 200 26.30 -13.72 -38.34
C GLY A 200 26.52 -12.34 -37.72
N GLY A 201 26.88 -11.34 -38.54
CA GLY A 201 27.08 -9.94 -38.15
C GLY A 201 25.82 -9.09 -38.32
N PHE A 202 25.90 -7.82 -37.89
CA PHE A 202 24.87 -6.82 -38.21
C PHE A 202 25.09 -6.31 -39.64
N PRO A 203 24.10 -6.42 -40.55
CA PRO A 203 24.25 -5.95 -41.93
C PRO A 203 24.38 -4.43 -42.04
N ASP A 204 24.91 -3.94 -43.16
CA ASP A 204 24.85 -2.50 -43.45
C ASP A 204 23.40 -2.03 -43.61
N GLY A 205 23.10 -0.85 -43.08
CA GLY A 205 21.78 -0.22 -43.21
C GLY A 205 20.71 -0.64 -42.18
N VAL A 206 21.00 -1.58 -41.27
CA VAL A 206 20.11 -1.85 -40.12
C VAL A 206 20.42 -0.92 -38.95
N THR A 207 19.40 -0.60 -38.15
CA THR A 207 19.60 0.11 -36.88
C THR A 207 19.88 -0.88 -35.77
N VAL A 208 21.05 -0.77 -35.14
CA VAL A 208 21.45 -1.61 -34.00
C VAL A 208 21.04 -0.94 -32.70
N TRP A 209 20.34 -1.69 -31.85
CA TRP A 209 20.12 -1.32 -30.46
C TRP A 209 21.21 -1.90 -29.58
N THR A 210 21.78 -1.05 -28.72
CA THR A 210 22.78 -1.42 -27.72
C THR A 210 22.39 -0.77 -26.38
N PRO A 211 22.26 -1.55 -25.29
CA PRO A 211 22.03 -1.05 -23.94
C PRO A 211 23.29 -0.39 -23.38
N ALA A 212 23.18 0.26 -22.21
CA ALA A 212 24.36 0.69 -21.47
C ALA A 212 25.13 -0.56 -20.98
N ASP A 213 26.39 -0.70 -21.40
CA ASP A 213 27.24 -1.87 -21.13
C ASP A 213 27.60 -2.00 -19.63
N ASP A 214 27.65 -3.25 -19.16
CA ASP A 214 28.40 -3.69 -17.98
C ASP A 214 29.62 -4.52 -18.45
N ALA A 215 30.64 -4.71 -17.60
CA ALA A 215 31.80 -5.54 -17.92
C ALA A 215 31.45 -7.02 -18.06
N ASP A 216 30.41 -7.48 -17.35
CA ASP A 216 30.02 -8.89 -17.18
C ASP A 216 29.12 -9.39 -18.33
N PHE A 217 27.94 -8.77 -18.48
CA PHE A 217 26.92 -9.17 -19.44
C PHE A 217 26.53 -7.99 -20.35
N SER A 218 26.55 -8.21 -21.67
CA SER A 218 26.02 -7.23 -22.63
C SER A 218 25.33 -7.86 -23.82
N ALA A 219 24.37 -7.15 -24.42
CA ALA A 219 23.59 -7.68 -25.52
C ALA A 219 23.12 -6.60 -26.48
N SER A 220 23.28 -6.79 -27.79
CA SER A 220 22.78 -5.91 -28.84
C SER A 220 21.87 -6.66 -29.80
N PHE A 221 20.92 -5.97 -30.44
CA PHE A 221 20.14 -6.57 -31.52
C PHE A 221 19.84 -5.58 -32.66
N ALA A 222 19.47 -6.14 -33.81
CA ALA A 222 18.91 -5.40 -34.93
C ALA A 222 17.78 -6.22 -35.59
N LEU A 223 16.92 -5.54 -36.34
CA LEU A 223 15.83 -6.15 -37.08
C LEU A 223 15.84 -5.71 -38.54
N GLY A 224 15.41 -6.60 -39.43
CA GLY A 224 15.11 -6.32 -40.83
C GLY A 224 13.99 -7.24 -41.31
N TRP A 225 13.56 -7.08 -42.55
CA TRP A 225 12.58 -7.99 -43.16
C TRP A 225 12.85 -8.22 -44.64
N ASN A 226 12.32 -9.29 -45.21
CA ASN A 226 12.30 -9.54 -46.64
C ASN A 226 11.03 -10.33 -47.03
N GLN A 227 10.91 -10.75 -48.30
CA GLN A 227 9.74 -11.50 -48.77
C GLN A 227 9.59 -12.89 -48.12
N ASP A 228 10.66 -13.41 -47.51
CA ASP A 228 10.67 -14.72 -46.86
C ASP A 228 10.27 -14.63 -45.37
N GLY A 229 10.36 -13.46 -44.74
CA GLY A 229 9.93 -13.25 -43.35
C GLY A 229 10.67 -12.15 -42.58
N LEU A 230 10.72 -12.30 -41.26
CA LEU A 230 11.38 -11.36 -40.32
C LEU A 230 12.81 -11.80 -40.04
N LEU A 231 13.76 -10.88 -40.15
CA LEU A 231 15.16 -11.10 -39.78
C LEU A 231 15.46 -10.48 -38.40
N LEU A 232 15.97 -11.31 -37.50
CA LEU A 232 16.47 -10.92 -36.18
C LEU A 232 17.98 -11.18 -36.11
N PHE A 233 18.72 -10.15 -35.69
CA PHE A 233 20.15 -10.25 -35.43
C PHE A 233 20.40 -9.94 -33.97
N PHE A 234 21.19 -10.73 -33.27
CA PHE A 234 21.64 -10.37 -31.93
C PHE A 234 23.08 -10.79 -31.66
N ARG A 235 23.71 -10.09 -30.73
CA ARG A 235 25.04 -10.39 -30.18
C ARG A 235 24.94 -10.33 -28.67
N VAL A 236 25.37 -11.38 -27.99
CA VAL A 236 25.38 -11.50 -26.54
C VAL A 236 26.81 -11.80 -26.09
N ARG A 237 27.31 -11.05 -25.12
CA ARG A 237 28.56 -11.31 -24.39
C ARG A 237 28.20 -11.66 -22.96
N ASP A 238 28.72 -12.77 -22.50
CA ASP A 238 28.38 -13.41 -21.24
C ASP A 238 29.58 -14.27 -20.82
N ASP A 239 30.04 -14.12 -19.58
CA ASP A 239 31.18 -14.87 -19.06
C ASP A 239 30.80 -16.29 -18.62
N VAL A 240 29.51 -16.60 -18.40
CA VAL A 240 29.03 -17.92 -18.00
C VAL A 240 27.74 -18.34 -18.72
N LEU A 241 27.87 -18.98 -19.88
CA LEU A 241 26.72 -19.54 -20.62
C LEU A 241 26.09 -20.79 -19.95
N ARG A 242 24.81 -20.70 -19.60
CA ARG A 242 23.91 -21.67 -18.96
C ARG A 242 22.55 -21.76 -19.66
N PRO A 243 22.48 -22.41 -20.84
CA PRO A 243 21.21 -22.63 -21.52
C PRO A 243 20.29 -23.59 -20.77
N VAL A 244 18.98 -23.34 -20.80
CA VAL A 244 17.94 -24.23 -20.26
C VAL A 244 16.98 -24.62 -21.40
N PRO A 245 16.81 -25.92 -21.74
CA PRO A 245 15.97 -26.31 -22.86
C PRO A 245 14.46 -26.21 -22.54
N GLY A 246 13.65 -26.14 -23.59
CA GLY A 246 12.19 -26.26 -23.50
C GLY A 246 11.46 -25.01 -22.99
N SER A 247 10.28 -25.20 -22.42
CA SER A 247 9.44 -24.10 -21.92
C SER A 247 10.06 -23.32 -20.76
N ALA A 248 11.06 -23.91 -20.08
CA ALA A 248 11.84 -23.31 -19.02
C ALA A 248 13.02 -22.47 -19.52
N MET A 249 13.18 -22.29 -20.84
CA MET A 249 14.27 -21.51 -21.45
C MET A 249 14.45 -20.11 -20.87
N TYR A 250 13.36 -19.52 -20.37
CA TYR A 250 13.42 -18.21 -19.70
C TYR A 250 14.21 -18.21 -18.37
N LEU A 251 14.55 -19.36 -17.79
CA LEU A 251 15.30 -19.48 -16.54
C LEU A 251 16.83 -19.55 -16.75
N GLY A 252 17.28 -19.76 -17.98
CA GLY A 252 18.70 -19.76 -18.35
C GLY A 252 19.03 -18.63 -19.32
N ASP A 253 20.20 -18.71 -19.93
CA ASP A 253 20.69 -17.65 -20.81
C ASP A 253 20.02 -17.73 -22.17
N SER A 254 19.23 -16.69 -22.45
CA SER A 254 18.29 -16.76 -23.54
C SER A 254 17.87 -15.38 -24.03
N VAL A 255 17.54 -15.30 -25.31
CA VAL A 255 16.83 -14.16 -25.92
C VAL A 255 15.35 -14.52 -25.97
N GLN A 256 14.48 -13.63 -25.50
CA GLN A 256 13.02 -13.78 -25.65
C GLN A 256 12.48 -12.64 -26.47
N LEU A 257 11.76 -12.97 -27.54
CA LEU A 257 11.10 -12.05 -28.46
C LEU A 257 9.59 -12.18 -28.29
N ARG A 258 8.89 -11.06 -28.18
CA ARG A 258 7.43 -11.02 -28.24
C ARG A 258 6.97 -10.09 -29.35
N ILE A 259 6.04 -10.56 -30.17
CA ILE A 259 5.46 -9.82 -31.29
C ILE A 259 3.95 -9.76 -31.10
N ASP A 260 3.37 -8.57 -31.01
CA ASP A 260 1.92 -8.40 -31.22
C ASP A 260 1.70 -8.23 -32.72
N GLN A 261 1.29 -9.32 -33.37
CA GLN A 261 1.13 -9.37 -34.82
C GLN A 261 0.03 -8.43 -35.31
N ASP A 262 -0.92 -8.11 -34.45
CA ASP A 262 -1.97 -7.16 -34.77
C ASP A 262 -1.56 -5.74 -34.45
N GLY A 263 -0.51 -5.46 -33.68
CA GLY A 263 0.04 -4.11 -33.43
C GLY A 263 -0.86 -3.18 -32.59
N GLU A 264 -1.65 -3.74 -31.69
CA GLU A 264 -2.66 -3.03 -30.90
C GLU A 264 -2.11 -2.35 -29.64
N LEU A 265 -0.92 -2.77 -29.16
CA LEU A 265 -0.25 -2.22 -27.97
C LEU A 265 -1.14 -2.31 -26.71
N ALA A 266 -1.59 -3.53 -26.42
CA ALA A 266 -2.56 -3.81 -25.36
C ALA A 266 -1.91 -4.01 -23.99
N PRO A 267 -2.56 -3.60 -22.89
CA PRO A 267 -2.03 -3.77 -21.53
C PRO A 267 -2.07 -5.22 -21.02
N GLN A 268 -2.63 -6.16 -21.78
CA GLN A 268 -2.79 -7.57 -21.43
C GLN A 268 -2.54 -8.44 -22.67
N ALA A 269 -2.18 -9.70 -22.46
CA ALA A 269 -1.93 -10.66 -23.53
C ALA A 269 -3.16 -10.88 -24.43
N ARG A 270 -2.92 -11.03 -25.74
CA ARG A 270 -3.95 -11.25 -26.77
C ARG A 270 -3.61 -12.47 -27.64
N PRO A 271 -4.62 -13.05 -28.33
CA PRO A 271 -4.39 -14.13 -29.29
C PRO A 271 -3.46 -13.76 -30.45
N SER A 272 -3.22 -12.47 -30.70
CA SER A 272 -2.28 -11.97 -31.72
C SER A 272 -0.82 -11.98 -31.26
N ASP A 273 -0.56 -12.15 -29.97
CA ASP A 273 0.79 -12.16 -29.43
C ASP A 273 1.50 -13.46 -29.77
N LEU A 274 2.73 -13.38 -30.25
CA LEU A 274 3.64 -14.49 -30.53
C LEU A 274 4.89 -14.31 -29.66
N GLU A 275 5.19 -15.28 -28.80
CA GLU A 275 6.35 -15.27 -27.89
C GLU A 275 7.32 -16.41 -28.24
N LEU A 276 8.54 -16.04 -28.58
CA LEU A 276 9.59 -16.92 -29.10
C LEU A 276 10.87 -16.80 -28.27
N GLY A 277 11.59 -17.90 -28.13
CA GLY A 277 12.83 -18.01 -27.37
C GLY A 277 13.97 -18.52 -28.21
N PHE A 278 15.18 -18.02 -27.93
CA PHE A 278 16.41 -18.39 -28.59
C PHE A 278 17.54 -18.57 -27.56
N GLN A 279 18.34 -19.62 -27.69
CA GLN A 279 19.57 -19.83 -26.92
C GLN A 279 20.57 -20.65 -27.75
N ILE A 280 21.82 -20.71 -27.31
CA ILE A 280 22.81 -21.62 -27.89
C ILE A 280 22.84 -22.91 -27.07
N ASP A 281 22.64 -24.06 -27.73
CA ASP A 281 22.70 -25.36 -27.08
C ASP A 281 24.15 -25.83 -26.84
N ALA A 282 24.30 -26.95 -26.14
CA ALA A 282 25.60 -27.54 -25.85
C ALA A 282 26.40 -27.96 -27.10
N ALA A 283 25.77 -28.04 -28.27
CA ALA A 283 26.41 -28.34 -29.55
C ALA A 283 26.78 -27.06 -30.34
N GLY A 284 26.58 -25.88 -29.76
CA GLY A 284 26.85 -24.60 -30.40
C GLY A 284 25.80 -24.20 -31.45
N LYS A 285 24.63 -24.85 -31.48
CA LYS A 285 23.53 -24.56 -32.41
C LYS A 285 22.46 -23.69 -31.76
N LEU A 286 21.70 -22.98 -32.60
CA LEU A 286 20.55 -22.20 -32.14
C LEU A 286 19.40 -23.14 -31.75
N ALA A 287 19.11 -23.24 -30.45
CA ALA A 287 17.88 -23.83 -29.96
C ALA A 287 16.77 -22.79 -29.89
N THR A 288 15.56 -23.16 -30.33
CA THR A 288 14.40 -22.28 -30.38
C THR A 288 13.22 -22.82 -29.56
N TRP A 289 12.37 -21.93 -29.08
CA TRP A 289 11.12 -22.30 -28.43
C TRP A 289 9.99 -21.36 -28.83
N ASN A 290 8.77 -21.88 -28.98
CA ASN A 290 7.56 -21.11 -29.21
C ASN A 290 6.60 -21.34 -28.03
N TRP A 291 6.39 -20.32 -27.19
CA TRP A 291 5.55 -20.44 -26.00
C TRP A 291 4.05 -20.49 -26.31
N ASN A 292 3.62 -20.06 -27.51
CA ASN A 292 2.22 -20.16 -27.94
C ASN A 292 1.83 -21.60 -28.28
N THR A 293 2.73 -22.35 -28.90
CA THR A 293 2.51 -23.76 -29.26
C THR A 293 3.11 -24.73 -28.23
N ASN A 294 3.93 -24.20 -27.31
CA ASN A 294 4.69 -24.94 -26.31
C ASN A 294 5.57 -26.04 -26.94
N MET A 295 6.21 -25.73 -28.07
CA MET A 295 7.07 -26.62 -28.85
C MET A 295 8.27 -25.85 -29.45
N PRO A 296 9.36 -26.52 -29.85
CA PRO A 296 10.42 -25.88 -30.65
C PRO A 296 9.87 -25.37 -31.99
N ILE A 297 10.48 -24.31 -32.54
CA ILE A 297 10.10 -23.82 -33.88
C ILE A 297 10.54 -24.89 -34.91
N PRO A 298 9.66 -25.35 -35.82
CA PRO A 298 10.04 -26.30 -36.86
C PRO A 298 11.21 -25.78 -37.70
N GLU A 299 12.21 -26.62 -37.97
CA GLU A 299 13.40 -26.26 -38.78
C GLU A 299 13.04 -25.74 -40.18
N THR A 300 11.88 -26.12 -40.71
CA THR A 300 11.37 -25.61 -41.99
C THR A 300 10.96 -24.14 -41.92
N LEU A 301 10.68 -23.59 -40.74
CA LEU A 301 10.18 -22.23 -40.48
C LEU A 301 11.24 -21.26 -39.93
N VAL A 302 12.46 -21.74 -39.68
CA VAL A 302 13.57 -20.91 -39.18
C VAL A 302 14.85 -21.23 -39.94
N GLU A 303 15.55 -20.22 -40.42
CA GLU A 303 16.93 -20.33 -40.93
C GLU A 303 17.84 -19.50 -40.01
N SER A 304 19.00 -20.04 -39.63
CA SER A 304 19.90 -19.33 -38.71
C SER A 304 21.38 -19.54 -39.03
N VAL A 305 22.20 -18.55 -38.70
CA VAL A 305 23.66 -18.65 -38.65
C VAL A 305 24.11 -18.18 -37.28
N VAL A 306 24.92 -18.98 -36.60
CA VAL A 306 25.47 -18.68 -35.27
C VAL A 306 27.00 -18.59 -35.37
N THR A 307 27.56 -17.57 -34.74
CA THR A 307 29.01 -17.40 -34.57
C THR A 307 29.31 -17.31 -33.08
N SER A 308 30.08 -18.27 -32.55
CA SER A 308 30.48 -18.31 -31.13
C SER A 308 31.90 -17.77 -30.94
N GLY A 309 32.14 -17.05 -29.83
CA GLY A 309 33.46 -16.60 -29.37
C GLY A 309 33.77 -17.11 -27.95
N GLU A 310 34.94 -16.75 -27.38
CA GLU A 310 35.36 -17.27 -26.06
C GLU A 310 34.37 -16.95 -24.93
N ASN A 311 33.66 -15.81 -24.96
CA ASN A 311 32.69 -15.37 -23.93
C ASN A 311 31.40 -14.78 -24.54
N GLY A 312 30.76 -15.49 -25.48
CA GLY A 312 29.51 -15.02 -26.08
C GLY A 312 29.17 -15.59 -27.46
N PHE A 313 28.04 -15.15 -28.02
CA PHE A 313 27.55 -15.58 -29.32
C PHE A 313 26.86 -14.46 -30.09
N SER A 314 26.91 -14.52 -31.42
CA SER A 314 26.01 -13.77 -32.29
C SER A 314 25.21 -14.71 -33.17
N ALA A 315 23.98 -14.30 -33.51
CA ALA A 315 23.17 -15.04 -34.45
C ALA A 315 22.42 -14.11 -35.41
N ALA A 316 22.31 -14.55 -36.65
CA ALA A 316 21.32 -14.08 -37.62
C ALA A 316 20.22 -15.14 -37.72
N VAL A 317 18.96 -14.73 -37.59
CA VAL A 317 17.78 -15.62 -37.56
C VAL A 317 16.73 -15.08 -38.53
N LEU A 318 16.38 -15.86 -39.54
CA LEU A 318 15.22 -15.63 -40.40
C LEU A 318 14.04 -16.46 -39.88
N LEU A 319 13.03 -15.76 -39.38
CA LEU A 319 11.73 -16.33 -39.03
C LEU A 319 10.84 -16.24 -40.26
N LYS A 320 10.51 -17.38 -40.86
CA LYS A 320 9.80 -17.40 -42.15
C LYS A 320 8.35 -16.94 -42.01
N ASP A 321 7.82 -16.37 -43.09
CA ASP A 321 6.45 -15.86 -43.22
C ASP A 321 5.39 -16.83 -42.66
N ALA A 322 5.52 -18.13 -42.94
CA ALA A 322 4.60 -19.16 -42.46
C ALA A 322 4.59 -19.39 -40.93
N LEU A 323 5.49 -18.75 -40.17
CA LEU A 323 5.43 -18.72 -38.69
C LEU A 323 4.37 -17.74 -38.17
N PHE A 324 3.96 -16.77 -38.99
CA PHE A 324 3.03 -15.70 -38.64
C PHE A 324 1.66 -16.01 -39.23
N ASP A 325 0.63 -16.05 -38.39
CA ASP A 325 -0.75 -16.31 -38.83
C ASP A 325 -1.51 -15.01 -39.17
N ARG A 326 -0.93 -13.84 -38.84
CA ARG A 326 -1.58 -12.53 -38.98
C ARG A 326 -0.77 -11.51 -39.76
N ILE A 327 0.45 -11.83 -40.20
CA ILE A 327 1.32 -10.98 -41.01
C ILE A 327 1.66 -11.72 -42.30
N ASP A 328 1.47 -11.06 -43.45
CA ASP A 328 1.93 -11.52 -44.75
C ASP A 328 3.12 -10.64 -45.16
N PHE A 329 4.33 -11.19 -45.15
CA PHE A 329 5.56 -10.46 -45.47
C PHE A 329 5.70 -10.12 -46.97
N ARG A 330 4.80 -10.56 -47.85
CA ARG A 330 4.70 -10.02 -49.22
C ARG A 330 3.96 -8.69 -49.25
N HIS A 331 3.04 -8.48 -48.32
CA HIS A 331 2.25 -7.26 -48.16
C HIS A 331 2.12 -6.86 -46.68
N PRO A 332 3.24 -6.58 -46.00
CA PRO A 332 3.24 -6.56 -44.55
C PRO A 332 2.53 -5.34 -43.99
N LYS A 333 1.62 -5.60 -43.04
CA LYS A 333 0.97 -4.56 -42.22
C LYS A 333 1.90 -4.11 -41.08
N PRO A 334 1.66 -2.95 -40.44
CA PRO A 334 2.39 -2.60 -39.22
C PRO A 334 2.04 -3.54 -38.06
N PHE A 335 3.04 -4.01 -37.33
CA PHE A 335 2.95 -4.88 -36.14
C PHE A 335 3.88 -4.35 -35.06
N SER A 336 3.86 -4.86 -33.82
CA SER A 336 4.76 -4.37 -32.76
C SER A 336 5.61 -5.47 -32.16
N PHE A 337 6.76 -5.10 -31.58
CA PHE A 337 7.67 -6.06 -30.96
C PHE A 337 8.26 -5.56 -29.64
N ASN A 338 8.72 -6.51 -28.82
CA ASN A 338 9.55 -6.30 -27.65
C ASN A 338 10.53 -7.48 -27.49
N LEU A 339 11.63 -7.28 -26.77
CA LEU A 339 12.70 -8.25 -26.62
C LEU A 339 13.37 -8.12 -25.24
N ILE A 340 13.74 -9.26 -24.62
CA ILE A 340 14.58 -9.29 -23.43
C ILE A 340 15.74 -10.28 -23.60
N PHE A 341 16.83 -10.04 -22.87
CA PHE A 341 17.95 -10.96 -22.73
C PHE A 341 18.05 -11.42 -21.28
N ASN A 342 18.22 -12.72 -21.08
CA ASN A 342 18.28 -13.39 -19.78
C ASN A 342 19.69 -13.88 -19.54
N ASP A 343 20.09 -13.79 -18.28
CA ASP A 343 21.45 -14.04 -17.81
C ASP A 343 21.43 -14.73 -16.42
N ARG A 344 22.28 -15.75 -16.23
CA ARG A 344 22.24 -16.75 -15.15
C ARG A 344 23.64 -17.24 -14.73
N ASP A 345 24.46 -16.34 -14.19
CA ASP A 345 25.84 -16.69 -13.75
C ASP A 345 25.95 -17.50 -12.44
N GLY A 346 24.92 -17.53 -11.59
CA GLY A 346 24.86 -18.38 -10.40
C GLY A 346 24.32 -17.69 -9.13
N GLY A 347 23.27 -18.27 -8.54
CA GLY A 347 22.46 -17.69 -7.46
C GLY A 347 20.97 -17.95 -7.73
N ASP A 348 20.05 -17.54 -6.85
CA ASP A 348 18.61 -17.66 -7.09
C ASP A 348 18.08 -16.58 -8.07
N ASP A 349 18.81 -15.47 -8.24
CA ASP A 349 18.38 -14.35 -9.08
C ASP A 349 18.75 -14.54 -10.56
N ARG A 350 17.81 -14.23 -11.45
CA ARG A 350 17.97 -14.16 -12.91
C ARG A 350 18.14 -12.69 -13.28
N ARG A 351 19.21 -12.32 -13.98
CA ARG A 351 19.39 -10.97 -14.51
C ARG A 351 18.65 -10.86 -15.85
N VAL A 352 18.03 -9.69 -16.09
CA VAL A 352 17.28 -9.43 -17.32
C VAL A 352 17.63 -8.05 -17.88
N ILE A 353 18.16 -7.99 -19.12
CA ILE A 353 18.23 -6.75 -19.89
C ILE A 353 16.95 -6.63 -20.72
N SER A 354 16.15 -5.61 -20.44
CA SER A 354 14.88 -5.38 -21.13
C SER A 354 14.98 -4.25 -22.13
N PHE A 355 14.61 -4.52 -23.40
CA PHE A 355 14.45 -3.47 -24.41
C PHE A 355 13.26 -2.56 -24.05
N ALA A 356 12.13 -3.18 -23.69
CA ALA A 356 10.97 -2.52 -23.11
C ALA A 356 10.26 -3.46 -22.11
N ARG A 357 9.35 -2.91 -21.30
CA ARG A 357 8.49 -3.68 -20.38
C ARG A 357 7.47 -4.53 -21.13
N GLY A 358 7.01 -5.63 -20.53
CA GLY A 358 5.91 -6.45 -21.07
C GLY A 358 6.23 -7.91 -21.41
N ILE A 359 7.43 -8.40 -21.05
CA ILE A 359 7.79 -9.83 -21.16
C ILE A 359 8.07 -10.44 -19.78
N HIS A 360 8.95 -9.82 -18.99
CA HIS A 360 9.38 -10.32 -17.68
C HIS A 360 8.53 -9.79 -16.51
N ASP A 361 8.23 -8.49 -16.51
CA ASP A 361 7.53 -7.77 -15.43
C ASP A 361 5.99 -7.89 -15.52
N SER A 362 5.47 -8.08 -16.73
CA SER A 362 4.06 -8.31 -17.01
C SER A 362 3.91 -9.02 -18.35
N LYS A 363 2.73 -9.55 -18.67
CA LYS A 363 2.41 -10.01 -20.02
C LYS A 363 1.55 -8.95 -20.74
N SER A 364 2.21 -7.95 -21.32
CA SER A 364 1.61 -6.78 -21.98
C SER A 364 2.37 -6.38 -23.26
N SER A 365 1.67 -5.89 -24.29
CA SER A 365 2.30 -5.28 -25.48
C SER A 365 2.24 -3.74 -25.48
N ALA A 366 1.74 -3.13 -24.40
CA ALA A 366 1.54 -1.67 -24.32
C ALA A 366 2.84 -0.85 -24.46
N ASP A 367 3.98 -1.44 -24.12
CA ASP A 367 5.29 -0.82 -24.22
C ASP A 367 6.11 -1.27 -25.42
N ASN A 368 5.54 -2.12 -26.30
CA ASN A 368 6.18 -2.55 -27.54
C ASN A 368 6.49 -1.36 -28.47
N VAL A 369 7.46 -1.56 -29.35
CA VAL A 369 7.78 -0.64 -30.44
C VAL A 369 6.99 -1.05 -31.68
N LEU A 370 6.29 -0.11 -32.29
CA LEU A 370 5.50 -0.35 -33.50
C LEU A 370 6.41 -0.30 -34.74
N LEU A 371 6.42 -1.39 -35.50
CA LEU A 371 7.21 -1.61 -36.70
C LEU A 371 6.42 -1.29 -37.96
N PHE A 372 7.04 -0.53 -38.87
CA PHE A 372 6.54 -0.21 -40.20
C PHE A 372 7.51 -0.76 -41.26
N PRO A 373 7.20 -1.92 -41.87
CA PRO A 373 8.00 -2.50 -42.95
C PRO A 373 8.18 -1.54 -44.13
N GLU A 374 9.42 -1.27 -44.52
CA GLU A 374 9.74 -0.27 -45.54
C GLU A 374 9.37 -0.68 -46.98
N GLY A 375 8.43 0.06 -47.58
CA GLY A 375 8.03 -0.10 -49.00
C GLY A 375 7.88 1.21 -49.78
N GLY A 376 8.35 2.35 -49.24
CA GLY A 376 8.27 3.66 -49.89
C GLY A 376 6.89 4.35 -49.86
N ALA A 377 5.83 3.69 -49.38
CA ALA A 377 4.48 4.25 -49.29
C ALA A 377 4.17 4.86 -47.91
N GLU A 378 3.50 6.02 -47.89
CA GLU A 378 2.91 6.61 -46.68
C GLU A 378 1.95 5.61 -46.00
N THR A 379 2.31 5.20 -44.78
CA THR A 379 1.52 4.27 -43.97
C THR A 379 1.25 4.88 -42.59
N ALA A 380 0.02 4.73 -42.09
CA ALA A 380 -0.37 5.16 -40.75
C ALA A 380 -1.14 4.08 -40.01
N ARG A 381 -1.07 4.17 -38.69
CA ARG A 381 -1.78 3.29 -37.77
C ARG A 381 -2.21 4.08 -36.54
N VAL A 382 -3.42 3.80 -36.04
CA VAL A 382 -3.89 4.38 -34.78
C VAL A 382 -4.08 3.29 -33.73
N CYS A 383 -3.57 3.52 -32.53
CA CYS A 383 -3.92 2.74 -31.35
C CYS A 383 -4.86 3.59 -30.50
N ALA A 384 -6.17 3.39 -30.67
CA ALA A 384 -7.21 4.20 -30.04
C ALA A 384 -8.08 3.38 -29.08
N ARG A 385 -8.58 4.04 -28.04
CA ARG A 385 -9.57 3.49 -27.11
C ARG A 385 -10.64 4.53 -26.78
N TYR A 386 -11.81 4.04 -26.41
CA TYR A 386 -12.86 4.82 -25.81
C TYR A 386 -12.82 4.62 -24.30
N ASP A 387 -12.72 5.72 -23.57
CA ASP A 387 -12.87 5.78 -22.12
C ASP A 387 -14.32 6.15 -21.84
N ASP A 388 -15.13 5.16 -21.48
CA ASP A 388 -16.56 5.28 -21.21
C ASP A 388 -16.83 6.18 -20.00
N LEU A 389 -16.00 6.05 -18.94
CA LEU A 389 -16.10 6.84 -17.72
C LEU A 389 -15.88 8.33 -17.94
N ARG A 390 -14.92 8.67 -18.80
CA ARG A 390 -14.57 10.07 -19.09
C ARG A 390 -15.30 10.61 -20.31
N GLU A 391 -15.96 9.75 -21.08
CA GLU A 391 -16.51 10.07 -22.40
C GLU A 391 -15.46 10.67 -23.34
N HIS A 392 -14.29 10.02 -23.44
CA HIS A 392 -13.20 10.46 -24.31
C HIS A 392 -12.74 9.37 -25.28
N LEU A 393 -12.43 9.77 -26.50
CA LEU A 393 -11.56 9.00 -27.39
C LEU A 393 -10.12 9.41 -27.14
N ALA A 394 -9.24 8.45 -26.93
CA ALA A 394 -7.82 8.73 -26.74
C ALA A 394 -6.97 7.67 -27.44
N GLY A 395 -5.80 8.07 -27.90
CA GLY A 395 -4.91 7.16 -28.59
C GLY A 395 -3.66 7.82 -29.11
N ILE A 396 -2.96 7.10 -29.98
CA ILE A 396 -1.76 7.59 -30.64
C ILE A 396 -1.85 7.22 -32.12
N PHE A 397 -1.65 8.20 -33.00
CA PHE A 397 -1.33 7.97 -34.40
C PHE A 397 0.16 7.72 -34.53
N TYR A 398 0.49 6.68 -35.25
CA TYR A 398 1.81 6.34 -35.69
C TYR A 398 1.84 6.45 -37.21
N THR A 399 2.85 7.10 -37.76
CA THR A 399 2.99 7.29 -39.19
C THR A 399 4.41 6.94 -39.62
N ALA A 400 4.56 6.49 -40.86
CA ALA A 400 5.85 6.22 -41.47
C ALA A 400 5.81 6.57 -42.96
N GLY A 401 6.95 7.01 -43.48
CA GLY A 401 7.12 7.28 -44.91
C GLY A 401 6.38 8.53 -45.39
N ALA A 402 6.20 9.54 -44.52
CA ALA A 402 5.55 10.81 -44.89
C ALA A 402 6.23 11.46 -46.11
N THR A 403 5.42 11.89 -47.08
CA THR A 403 5.85 12.57 -48.31
C THR A 403 5.17 13.93 -48.42
N GLY A 404 5.97 15.01 -48.47
CA GLY A 404 5.48 16.38 -48.64
C GLY A 404 5.57 17.26 -47.39
N ASP A 405 5.20 18.54 -47.56
CA ASP A 405 5.44 19.59 -46.56
C ASP A 405 4.38 19.66 -45.45
N THR A 406 3.27 18.92 -45.57
CA THR A 406 2.16 18.93 -44.60
C THR A 406 1.59 17.53 -44.33
N ALA A 407 1.03 17.34 -43.12
CA ALA A 407 0.34 16.11 -42.74
C ALA A 407 -0.95 16.40 -41.93
N ASP A 408 -2.09 15.93 -42.42
CA ASP A 408 -3.42 16.11 -41.82
C ASP A 408 -3.88 14.89 -41.04
N PHE A 409 -4.29 15.08 -39.79
CA PHE A 409 -4.85 14.05 -38.92
C PHE A 409 -6.29 14.39 -38.59
N VAL A 410 -7.20 13.47 -38.89
CA VAL A 410 -8.64 13.72 -38.86
C VAL A 410 -9.37 12.56 -38.18
N LEU A 411 -10.39 12.88 -37.38
CA LEU A 411 -11.31 11.93 -36.76
C LEU A 411 -12.70 12.09 -37.38
N ARG A 412 -13.21 11.04 -38.03
CA ARG A 412 -14.57 10.96 -38.53
C ARG A 412 -15.43 10.11 -37.60
N LEU A 413 -16.39 10.73 -36.93
CA LEU A 413 -17.34 10.09 -36.03
C LEU A 413 -18.66 9.82 -36.75
N THR A 414 -19.04 8.56 -36.89
CA THR A 414 -20.27 8.14 -37.56
C THR A 414 -21.20 7.50 -36.54
N PRO A 415 -22.41 8.05 -36.28
CA PRO A 415 -23.39 7.36 -35.47
C PRO A 415 -23.96 6.14 -36.22
N GLU A 416 -24.47 5.14 -35.51
CA GLU A 416 -25.20 4.00 -36.13
C GLU A 416 -26.40 4.48 -36.96
N HIS A 417 -27.04 5.57 -36.53
CA HIS A 417 -28.11 6.26 -37.24
C HIS A 417 -27.84 7.77 -37.30
N GLY A 418 -27.67 8.32 -38.50
CA GLY A 418 -27.45 9.75 -38.74
C GLY A 418 -26.21 10.04 -39.58
N SER A 419 -25.88 11.33 -39.73
CA SER A 419 -24.78 11.79 -40.58
C SER A 419 -23.43 11.76 -39.86
N PRO A 420 -22.34 11.34 -40.52
CA PRO A 420 -20.99 11.46 -39.98
C PRO A 420 -20.59 12.91 -39.68
N ARG A 421 -19.75 13.09 -38.67
CA ARG A 421 -19.10 14.36 -38.32
C ARG A 421 -17.58 14.20 -38.44
N THR A 422 -16.93 15.15 -39.09
CA THR A 422 -15.48 15.16 -39.27
C THR A 422 -14.85 16.22 -38.38
N ILE A 423 -13.89 15.81 -37.55
CA ILE A 423 -13.19 16.64 -36.58
C ILE A 423 -11.69 16.64 -36.94
N PRO A 424 -11.10 17.80 -37.28
CA PRO A 424 -9.65 17.90 -37.45
C PRO A 424 -8.97 17.70 -36.09
N LEU A 425 -8.01 16.78 -36.01
CA LEU A 425 -7.22 16.55 -34.79
C LEU A 425 -5.91 17.36 -34.80
N CYS A 426 -5.20 17.40 -35.93
CA CYS A 426 -3.89 18.06 -36.06
C CYS A 426 -3.55 18.30 -37.54
N ARG A 427 -2.82 19.38 -37.85
CA ARG A 427 -2.15 19.61 -39.15
C ARG A 427 -0.68 19.93 -38.89
N ALA A 428 0.21 18.99 -39.20
CA ALA A 428 1.66 19.23 -39.11
C ALA A 428 2.18 19.90 -40.38
N THR A 429 3.16 20.79 -40.20
CA THR A 429 3.91 21.46 -41.28
C THR A 429 5.40 21.12 -41.17
N ARG A 430 6.13 21.12 -42.29
CA ARG A 430 7.57 20.78 -42.39
C ARG A 430 7.90 19.35 -41.97
N VAL A 431 7.14 18.37 -42.47
CA VAL A 431 7.37 16.96 -42.19
C VAL A 431 8.65 16.49 -42.88
N PRO A 432 9.71 16.07 -42.16
CA PRO A 432 10.94 15.64 -42.81
C PRO A 432 10.68 14.34 -43.60
N PRO A 433 11.04 14.28 -44.90
CA PRO A 433 10.80 13.10 -45.71
C PRO A 433 11.38 11.83 -45.08
N GLY A 434 10.60 10.76 -45.09
CA GLY A 434 11.06 9.46 -44.60
C GLY A 434 11.16 9.30 -43.08
N THR A 435 10.75 10.29 -42.28
CA THR A 435 10.69 10.13 -40.81
C THR A 435 9.46 9.34 -40.35
N ALA A 436 9.56 8.77 -39.15
CA ALA A 436 8.41 8.19 -38.46
C ALA A 436 7.77 9.24 -37.55
N GLY A 437 6.44 9.33 -37.54
CA GLY A 437 5.68 10.28 -36.73
C GLY A 437 4.92 9.60 -35.61
N ARG A 438 4.84 10.28 -34.46
CA ARG A 438 3.98 9.90 -33.34
C ARG A 438 3.14 11.09 -32.89
N LEU A 439 1.83 10.95 -32.94
CA LEU A 439 0.85 11.95 -32.52
C LEU A 439 -0.11 11.35 -31.48
N PRO A 440 0.11 11.59 -30.18
CA PRO A 440 -0.92 11.32 -29.19
C PRO A 440 -2.11 12.25 -29.41
N PHE A 441 -3.32 11.72 -29.30
CA PHE A 441 -4.55 12.51 -29.35
C PHE A 441 -5.47 12.14 -28.19
N ARG A 442 -6.31 13.10 -27.82
CA ARG A 442 -7.42 12.92 -26.89
C ARG A 442 -8.54 13.86 -27.33
N ARG A 443 -9.76 13.34 -27.42
CA ARG A 443 -10.93 14.09 -27.85
C ARG A 443 -12.12 13.76 -26.95
N SER A 444 -12.69 14.77 -26.32
CA SER A 444 -13.97 14.59 -25.62
C SER A 444 -15.06 14.25 -26.63
N VAL A 445 -15.90 13.29 -26.28
CA VAL A 445 -17.11 12.91 -27.00
C VAL A 445 -18.37 13.12 -26.14
N SER A 446 -18.25 13.85 -25.03
CA SER A 446 -19.37 14.21 -24.15
C SER A 446 -20.44 15.08 -24.81
N GLU A 447 -20.15 15.60 -26.00
CA GLU A 447 -21.08 16.36 -26.85
C GLU A 447 -21.92 15.47 -27.80
N LEU A 448 -21.54 14.21 -27.99
CA LEU A 448 -22.22 13.31 -28.95
C LEU A 448 -23.48 12.70 -28.34
N PRO A 449 -24.65 12.69 -28.98
CA PRO A 449 -25.81 11.96 -28.45
C PRO A 449 -25.51 10.51 -28.00
N GLU A 450 -26.26 10.01 -27.02
CA GLU A 450 -26.19 8.60 -26.63
C GLU A 450 -26.44 7.67 -27.83
N GLY A 451 -25.79 6.51 -27.83
CA GLY A 451 -25.91 5.53 -28.91
C GLY A 451 -24.58 4.94 -29.36
N ARG A 452 -24.60 4.07 -30.37
CA ARG A 452 -23.41 3.47 -30.96
C ARG A 452 -22.78 4.39 -31.99
N TRP A 453 -21.45 4.47 -31.95
CA TRP A 453 -20.63 5.32 -32.78
C TRP A 453 -19.43 4.54 -33.34
N THR A 454 -19.00 4.92 -34.54
CA THR A 454 -17.74 4.48 -35.13
C THR A 454 -16.82 5.69 -35.28
N ALA A 455 -15.67 5.65 -34.63
CA ALA A 455 -14.56 6.59 -34.81
C ALA A 455 -13.61 6.06 -35.88
N GLU A 456 -13.51 6.74 -37.02
CA GLU A 456 -12.55 6.45 -38.07
C GLU A 456 -11.46 7.51 -38.08
N PHE A 457 -10.22 7.06 -38.06
CA PHE A 457 -9.04 7.89 -37.95
C PHE A 457 -8.36 7.96 -39.31
N LEU A 458 -8.12 9.17 -39.82
CA LEU A 458 -7.58 9.43 -41.14
C LEU A 458 -6.26 10.19 -41.04
N TRP A 459 -5.27 9.81 -41.85
CA TRP A 459 -4.03 10.53 -42.07
C TRP A 459 -3.89 10.88 -43.55
N ASN A 460 -3.76 12.16 -43.90
CA ASN A 460 -3.79 12.67 -45.29
C ASN A 460 -4.97 12.12 -46.11
N GLY A 461 -6.14 11.97 -45.46
CA GLY A 461 -7.35 11.39 -46.06
C GLY A 461 -7.37 9.87 -46.18
N ARG A 462 -6.28 9.16 -45.85
CA ARG A 462 -6.17 7.70 -45.87
C ARG A 462 -6.55 7.10 -44.50
N PRO A 463 -7.26 5.96 -44.45
CA PRO A 463 -7.58 5.31 -43.17
C PRO A 463 -6.34 4.83 -42.41
N ALA A 464 -6.24 5.22 -41.13
CA ALA A 464 -5.23 4.76 -40.18
C ALA A 464 -5.80 3.77 -39.14
N GLY A 465 -7.12 3.71 -39.00
CA GLY A 465 -7.82 2.71 -38.20
C GLY A 465 -9.23 3.13 -37.81
N LYS A 466 -9.96 2.22 -37.15
CA LYS A 466 -11.35 2.42 -36.72
C LYS A 466 -11.56 1.89 -35.30
N LEU A 467 -12.48 2.49 -34.57
CA LEU A 467 -12.92 2.06 -33.25
C LEU A 467 -14.44 2.21 -33.14
N ALA A 468 -15.14 1.12 -32.86
CA ALA A 468 -16.54 1.16 -32.45
C ALA A 468 -16.65 1.44 -30.95
N PHE A 469 -17.57 2.30 -30.54
CA PHE A 469 -17.85 2.58 -29.13
C PHE A 469 -19.33 2.94 -28.92
N GLU A 470 -19.82 2.86 -27.68
CA GLU A 470 -21.19 3.21 -27.33
C GLU A 470 -21.19 4.27 -26.22
N ARG A 471 -21.79 5.43 -26.46
CA ARG A 471 -21.95 6.49 -25.45
C ARG A 471 -23.26 6.25 -24.67
N ARG A 472 -23.18 6.14 -23.34
CA ARG A 472 -24.33 6.06 -22.42
C ARG A 472 -24.10 7.03 -21.25
N ALA A 473 -25.12 7.74 -20.76
CA ALA A 473 -25.02 8.47 -19.51
C ALA A 473 -24.84 7.47 -18.35
N LEU A 474 -23.66 7.51 -17.73
CA LEU A 474 -23.24 6.56 -16.70
C LEU A 474 -24.23 6.46 -15.52
N LEU A 475 -24.81 7.58 -15.09
CA LEU A 475 -25.85 7.63 -14.05
C LEU A 475 -27.09 6.79 -14.37
N VAL A 476 -27.53 6.75 -15.63
CA VAL A 476 -28.69 5.94 -16.03
C VAL A 476 -28.38 4.46 -15.91
N ARG A 477 -27.17 4.06 -16.32
CA ARG A 477 -26.69 2.68 -16.17
C ARG A 477 -26.61 2.29 -14.69
N GLN A 478 -26.00 3.14 -13.87
CA GLN A 478 -25.84 2.88 -12.44
C GLN A 478 -27.18 2.78 -11.74
N ARG A 479 -28.11 3.72 -11.98
CA ARG A 479 -29.47 3.63 -11.43
C ARG A 479 -30.16 2.31 -11.78
N LYS A 480 -30.08 1.86 -13.04
CA LYS A 480 -30.68 0.58 -13.47
C LYS A 480 -30.10 -0.62 -12.70
N ILE A 481 -28.78 -0.67 -12.52
CA ILE A 481 -28.11 -1.74 -11.74
C ILE A 481 -28.63 -1.73 -10.29
N TRP A 482 -28.74 -0.57 -9.68
CA TRP A 482 -29.16 -0.45 -8.28
C TRP A 482 -30.67 -0.71 -8.10
N GLU A 483 -31.50 -0.38 -9.08
CA GLU A 483 -32.91 -0.78 -9.12
C GLU A 483 -33.07 -2.29 -9.24
N GLU A 484 -32.21 -2.95 -10.03
CA GLU A 484 -32.15 -4.41 -10.12
C GLU A 484 -31.72 -5.03 -8.78
N PHE A 485 -30.71 -4.47 -8.10
CA PHE A 485 -30.33 -4.89 -6.75
C PHE A 485 -31.48 -4.73 -5.75
N ARG A 486 -32.21 -3.62 -5.79
CA ARG A 486 -33.40 -3.42 -4.94
C ARG A 486 -34.45 -4.50 -5.19
N SER A 487 -34.76 -4.81 -6.45
CA SER A 487 -35.72 -5.85 -6.84
C SER A 487 -35.26 -7.25 -6.43
N ARG A 488 -33.97 -7.56 -6.63
CA ARG A 488 -33.36 -8.83 -6.20
C ARG A 488 -33.39 -8.97 -4.68
N LEU A 489 -33.02 -7.93 -3.94
CA LEU A 489 -33.08 -7.90 -2.47
C LEU A 489 -34.50 -8.15 -1.95
N SER A 490 -35.52 -7.51 -2.51
CA SER A 490 -36.91 -7.73 -2.09
C SER A 490 -37.35 -9.18 -2.25
N ARG A 491 -36.93 -9.86 -3.34
CA ARG A 491 -37.22 -11.29 -3.56
C ARG A 491 -36.49 -12.17 -2.54
N ILE A 492 -35.21 -11.90 -2.29
CA ILE A 492 -34.39 -12.63 -1.32
C ILE A 492 -34.98 -12.49 0.09
N ASP A 493 -35.28 -11.26 0.52
CA ASP A 493 -35.83 -10.95 1.85
C ASP A 493 -37.16 -11.68 2.08
N ALA A 494 -38.09 -11.61 1.12
CA ALA A 494 -39.36 -12.33 1.18
C ALA A 494 -39.16 -13.86 1.23
N ALA A 495 -38.16 -14.39 0.53
CA ALA A 495 -37.85 -15.82 0.52
C ALA A 495 -37.25 -16.29 1.86
N TYR A 496 -36.38 -15.49 2.48
CA TYR A 496 -35.85 -15.75 3.82
C TYR A 496 -36.94 -15.70 4.89
N ARG A 497 -37.82 -14.69 4.87
CA ARG A 497 -38.94 -14.60 5.83
C ARG A 497 -39.92 -15.76 5.70
N ARG A 498 -40.09 -16.32 4.50
CA ARG A 498 -40.89 -17.54 4.28
C ARG A 498 -40.21 -18.78 4.83
N GLN A 499 -38.90 -18.91 4.63
CA GLN A 499 -38.13 -20.05 5.12
C GLN A 499 -37.97 -20.02 6.65
N PHE A 500 -37.89 -18.82 7.24
CA PHE A 500 -37.63 -18.59 8.66
C PHE A 500 -38.66 -17.60 9.25
N PRO A 501 -39.93 -18.03 9.43
CA PRO A 501 -41.02 -17.13 9.82
C PRO A 501 -40.90 -16.59 11.26
N GLU A 502 -40.27 -17.36 12.15
CA GLU A 502 -40.11 -16.96 13.56
C GLU A 502 -38.91 -16.03 13.76
N ARG A 503 -37.76 -16.36 13.16
CA ARG A 503 -36.51 -15.63 13.33
C ARG A 503 -35.53 -15.92 12.20
N LEU A 504 -35.05 -14.87 11.55
CA LEU A 504 -34.01 -14.96 10.53
C LEU A 504 -32.68 -15.48 11.12
N PRO A 505 -31.91 -16.30 10.37
CA PRO A 505 -30.53 -16.60 10.71
C PRO A 505 -29.73 -15.30 10.91
N PRO A 506 -28.90 -15.17 11.97
CA PRO A 506 -28.21 -13.92 12.27
C PRO A 506 -27.35 -13.34 11.14
N SER A 507 -26.62 -14.18 10.40
CA SER A 507 -25.83 -13.74 9.23
C SER A 507 -26.71 -13.16 8.11
N ALA A 508 -27.88 -13.76 7.87
CA ALA A 508 -28.86 -13.26 6.91
C ALA A 508 -29.54 -11.97 7.41
N ALA A 509 -29.93 -11.92 8.69
CA ALA A 509 -30.55 -10.74 9.30
C ALA A 509 -29.65 -9.51 9.21
N LEU A 510 -28.35 -9.68 9.50
CA LEU A 510 -27.31 -8.67 9.34
C LEU A 510 -27.22 -8.18 7.89
N SER A 511 -27.08 -9.11 6.95
CA SER A 511 -26.91 -8.80 5.53
C SER A 511 -28.11 -8.05 4.97
N LEU A 512 -29.31 -8.55 5.27
CA LEU A 512 -30.57 -7.92 4.87
C LEU A 512 -30.73 -6.53 5.50
N ARG A 513 -30.30 -6.31 6.75
CA ARG A 513 -30.39 -4.98 7.38
C ARG A 513 -29.51 -3.95 6.67
N VAL A 514 -28.25 -4.29 6.39
CA VAL A 514 -27.33 -3.39 5.68
C VAL A 514 -27.87 -3.08 4.28
N LEU A 515 -28.23 -4.11 3.51
CA LEU A 515 -28.71 -3.94 2.13
C LEU A 515 -30.03 -3.15 2.05
N ASN A 516 -30.97 -3.39 2.98
CA ASN A 516 -32.25 -2.64 3.02
C ASN A 516 -32.07 -1.18 3.44
N SER A 517 -30.95 -0.82 4.06
CA SER A 517 -30.62 0.58 4.39
C SER A 517 -29.88 1.27 3.25
N ASP A 518 -28.78 0.66 2.78
CA ASP A 518 -27.83 1.34 1.90
C ASP A 518 -28.25 1.36 0.43
N ILE A 519 -28.94 0.34 -0.09
CA ILE A 519 -29.42 0.36 -1.49
C ILE A 519 -30.44 1.49 -1.71
N PRO A 520 -31.52 1.63 -0.89
CA PRO A 520 -32.44 2.74 -1.04
C PRO A 520 -31.78 4.10 -0.84
N ARG A 521 -30.84 4.21 0.11
CA ARG A 521 -30.11 5.45 0.38
C ARG A 521 -29.34 5.92 -0.84
N LEU A 522 -28.55 5.04 -1.49
CA LEU A 522 -27.79 5.44 -2.68
C LEU A 522 -28.68 5.74 -3.87
N LEU A 523 -29.77 4.97 -4.08
CA LEU A 523 -30.76 5.28 -5.12
C LEU A 523 -31.36 6.66 -4.93
N SER A 524 -31.77 7.01 -3.70
CA SER A 524 -32.32 8.34 -3.39
C SER A 524 -31.29 9.45 -3.63
N GLN A 525 -30.01 9.22 -3.29
CA GLN A 525 -28.93 10.17 -3.57
C GLN A 525 -28.69 10.36 -5.09
N MET A 526 -28.75 9.28 -5.87
CA MET A 526 -28.66 9.34 -7.33
C MET A 526 -29.85 10.07 -7.96
N GLU A 527 -31.06 9.92 -7.39
CA GLU A 527 -32.28 10.60 -7.84
C GLU A 527 -32.28 12.10 -7.50
N ALA A 528 -31.77 12.46 -6.32
CA ALA A 528 -31.69 13.84 -5.85
C ALA A 528 -30.54 14.64 -6.46
N ALA A 529 -29.60 14.00 -7.17
CA ALA A 529 -28.40 14.66 -7.70
C ALA A 529 -28.71 15.69 -8.79
N GLU A 530 -28.53 16.97 -8.48
CA GLU A 530 -28.91 18.07 -9.38
C GLU A 530 -27.76 18.44 -10.33
N SER A 531 -26.55 18.58 -9.79
CA SER A 531 -25.40 19.08 -10.55
C SER A 531 -24.62 17.97 -11.27
N PRO A 532 -23.94 18.25 -12.41
CA PRO A 532 -23.09 17.26 -13.06
C PRO A 532 -21.96 16.72 -12.16
N ALA A 533 -21.44 17.53 -11.23
CA ALA A 533 -20.41 17.11 -10.30
C ALA A 533 -20.93 16.14 -9.24
N GLU A 534 -22.13 16.41 -8.71
CA GLU A 534 -22.82 15.54 -7.75
C GLU A 534 -23.25 14.21 -8.38
N ARG A 535 -23.80 14.24 -9.60
CA ARG A 535 -24.13 13.03 -10.37
C ARG A 535 -22.91 12.13 -10.53
N ARG A 536 -21.78 12.70 -10.99
CA ARG A 536 -20.50 11.97 -11.10
C ARG A 536 -20.01 11.40 -9.76
N PHE A 537 -20.28 12.09 -8.64
CA PHE A 537 -19.90 11.60 -7.32
C PHE A 537 -20.66 10.31 -6.97
N TYR A 538 -21.99 10.32 -7.09
CA TYR A 538 -22.80 9.14 -6.78
C TYR A 538 -22.64 8.01 -7.81
N ASP A 539 -22.33 8.33 -9.06
CA ASP A 539 -21.96 7.34 -10.07
C ASP A 539 -20.74 6.53 -9.65
N ARG A 540 -19.65 7.23 -9.30
CA ARG A 540 -18.41 6.59 -8.83
C ARG A 540 -18.63 5.80 -7.55
N ARG A 541 -19.47 6.29 -6.64
CA ARG A 541 -19.86 5.53 -5.44
C ARG A 541 -20.60 4.24 -5.82
N GLY A 542 -21.51 4.30 -6.79
CA GLY A 542 -22.20 3.11 -7.30
C GLY A 542 -21.25 2.11 -7.93
N GLU A 543 -20.23 2.56 -8.68
CA GLU A 543 -19.24 1.67 -9.32
C GLU A 543 -18.34 1.00 -8.29
N MET A 544 -17.89 1.76 -7.31
CA MET A 544 -17.09 1.29 -6.18
C MET A 544 -17.78 0.12 -5.46
N THR A 545 -19.10 0.21 -5.29
CA THR A 545 -19.83 -0.69 -4.37
C THR A 545 -20.70 -1.74 -5.07
N ALA A 546 -21.00 -1.59 -6.36
CA ALA A 546 -21.85 -2.55 -7.07
C ALA A 546 -21.31 -4.00 -7.07
N PRO A 547 -19.99 -4.26 -7.28
CA PRO A 547 -19.46 -5.62 -7.20
C PRO A 547 -19.61 -6.22 -5.78
N GLU A 548 -19.40 -5.40 -4.75
CA GLU A 548 -19.51 -5.79 -3.34
C GLU A 548 -20.97 -6.14 -2.98
N VAL A 549 -21.93 -5.38 -3.49
CA VAL A 549 -23.37 -5.65 -3.32
C VAL A 549 -23.79 -6.90 -4.07
N ALA A 550 -23.30 -7.09 -5.30
CA ALA A 550 -23.58 -8.30 -6.08
C ALA A 550 -23.10 -9.56 -5.35
N GLU A 551 -21.85 -9.58 -4.86
CA GLU A 551 -21.30 -10.71 -4.10
C GLU A 551 -22.12 -10.99 -2.82
N ALA A 552 -22.58 -9.96 -2.12
CA ALA A 552 -23.41 -10.13 -0.92
C ALA A 552 -24.81 -10.72 -1.24
N LEU A 553 -25.41 -10.34 -2.37
CA LEU A 553 -26.69 -10.91 -2.84
C LEU A 553 -26.51 -12.37 -3.30
N ASP A 554 -25.43 -12.67 -4.02
CA ASP A 554 -25.07 -14.03 -4.45
C ASP A 554 -24.87 -14.95 -3.23
N GLU A 555 -24.20 -14.46 -2.19
CA GLU A 555 -24.01 -15.21 -0.94
C GLU A 555 -25.33 -15.51 -0.23
N LEU A 556 -26.24 -14.53 -0.12
CA LEU A 556 -27.57 -14.75 0.47
C LEU A 556 -28.39 -15.79 -0.31
N GLU A 557 -28.38 -15.74 -1.65
CA GLU A 557 -29.10 -16.72 -2.46
C GLU A 557 -28.50 -18.13 -2.32
N ARG A 558 -27.16 -18.24 -2.32
CA ARG A 558 -26.45 -19.50 -2.11
C ARG A 558 -26.79 -20.10 -0.75
N GLU A 559 -26.69 -19.33 0.34
CA GLU A 559 -27.03 -19.80 1.68
C GLU A 559 -28.49 -20.23 1.79
N LEU A 560 -29.42 -19.46 1.23
CA LEU A 560 -30.83 -19.83 1.20
C LEU A 560 -31.08 -21.15 0.46
N ALA A 561 -30.36 -21.39 -0.64
CA ALA A 561 -30.42 -22.64 -1.37
C ALA A 561 -29.91 -23.82 -0.54
N GLU A 562 -28.78 -23.66 0.16
CA GLU A 562 -28.23 -24.66 1.08
C GLU A 562 -29.22 -24.97 2.23
N TYR A 563 -29.86 -23.95 2.81
CA TYR A 563 -30.86 -24.15 3.87
C TYR A 563 -32.08 -24.91 3.37
N ARG A 564 -32.54 -24.65 2.13
CA ARG A 564 -33.61 -25.42 1.50
C ARG A 564 -33.20 -26.86 1.19
N ALA A 565 -31.91 -27.10 0.97
CA ALA A 565 -31.34 -28.44 0.78
C ALA A 565 -31.10 -29.19 2.10
N GLY A 566 -31.47 -28.62 3.25
CA GLY A 566 -31.42 -29.28 4.56
C GLY A 566 -30.24 -28.86 5.45
N ARG A 567 -29.37 -27.94 5.01
CA ARG A 567 -28.34 -27.36 5.88
C ARG A 567 -29.01 -26.57 7.02
N THR A 568 -28.56 -26.76 8.25
CA THR A 568 -29.06 -25.99 9.40
C THR A 568 -28.21 -24.73 9.59
N PRO A 569 -28.80 -23.55 9.82
CA PRO A 569 -28.04 -22.36 10.17
C PRO A 569 -27.25 -22.55 11.48
N PRO A 570 -25.99 -22.09 11.55
CA PRO A 570 -25.16 -22.25 12.75
C PRO A 570 -25.70 -21.41 13.92
N GLU A 571 -25.30 -21.79 15.14
CA GLU A 571 -25.66 -21.07 16.36
C GLU A 571 -24.64 -19.97 16.67
N TYR A 572 -25.07 -18.71 16.64
CA TYR A 572 -24.22 -17.55 16.87
C TYR A 572 -24.28 -17.09 18.33
N TRP A 573 -23.26 -16.33 18.77
CA TRP A 573 -23.15 -15.82 20.12
C TRP A 573 -22.96 -14.30 20.12
N PHE A 574 -23.78 -13.61 20.91
CA PHE A 574 -23.84 -12.15 20.97
C PHE A 574 -23.40 -11.67 22.34
N PHE A 575 -22.55 -10.65 22.34
CA PHE A 575 -22.22 -9.93 23.55
C PHE A 575 -23.47 -9.21 24.11
N ARG A 576 -23.63 -9.25 25.43
CA ARG A 576 -24.63 -8.45 26.15
C ARG A 576 -23.91 -7.47 27.07
N SER A 577 -24.39 -6.22 27.12
CA SER A 577 -23.80 -5.20 27.99
C SER A 577 -23.64 -5.72 29.42
N GLY A 578 -22.42 -5.64 29.92
CA GLY A 578 -22.04 -6.22 31.21
C GLY A 578 -20.52 -6.17 31.43
N PRO A 579 -20.03 -6.66 32.57
CA PRO A 579 -18.60 -6.67 32.87
C PRO A 579 -17.82 -7.55 31.88
N VAL A 580 -16.60 -7.13 31.55
CA VAL A 580 -15.63 -7.92 30.76
C VAL A 580 -14.47 -8.25 31.68
N LEU A 581 -14.15 -9.52 31.80
CA LEU A 581 -13.09 -10.03 32.67
C LEU A 581 -11.91 -10.49 31.85
N LEU A 582 -10.70 -10.08 32.22
CA LEU A 582 -9.48 -10.62 31.62
C LEU A 582 -9.06 -11.90 32.35
N ARG A 583 -9.05 -13.03 31.65
CA ARG A 583 -8.53 -14.30 32.17
C ARG A 583 -7.26 -14.67 31.41
N GLY A 584 -6.12 -14.62 32.11
CA GLY A 584 -4.81 -14.77 31.50
C GLY A 584 -4.55 -13.76 30.39
N GLY A 585 -5.11 -12.55 30.46
CA GLY A 585 -4.97 -11.53 29.42
C GLY A 585 -5.90 -11.67 28.19
N PHE A 586 -6.92 -12.54 28.22
CA PHE A 586 -7.95 -12.62 27.16
C PHE A 586 -9.33 -12.27 27.73
N PRO A 587 -10.21 -11.55 26.99
CA PRO A 587 -11.51 -11.12 27.50
C PRO A 587 -12.56 -12.23 27.54
N TYR A 588 -13.32 -12.25 28.64
CA TYR A 588 -14.46 -13.12 28.89
C TYR A 588 -15.67 -12.27 29.29
N ALA A 589 -16.83 -12.62 28.75
CA ALA A 589 -18.10 -11.98 29.09
C ALA A 589 -19.25 -13.00 29.03
N GLU A 590 -20.38 -12.64 29.63
CA GLU A 590 -21.63 -13.36 29.39
C GLU A 590 -22.11 -13.08 27.97
N LEU A 591 -22.20 -14.13 27.16
CA LEU A 591 -22.75 -14.07 25.81
C LEU A 591 -24.08 -14.82 25.77
N GLU A 592 -25.00 -14.34 24.94
CA GLU A 592 -26.27 -14.97 24.65
C GLU A 592 -26.23 -15.59 23.25
N SER A 593 -26.59 -16.86 23.14
CA SER A 593 -26.68 -17.54 21.85
C SER A 593 -27.94 -17.15 21.08
N SER A 594 -27.94 -17.39 19.76
CA SER A 594 -29.15 -17.25 18.92
C SER A 594 -30.30 -18.17 19.34
N ARG A 595 -30.03 -19.17 20.19
CA ARG A 595 -31.02 -20.08 20.79
C ARG A 595 -31.40 -19.73 22.24
N GLY A 596 -30.97 -18.58 22.75
CA GLY A 596 -31.37 -18.06 24.08
C GLY A 596 -30.54 -18.56 25.26
N ARG A 597 -29.53 -19.41 25.04
CA ARG A 597 -28.60 -19.84 26.10
C ARG A 597 -27.65 -18.70 26.49
N ARG A 598 -27.43 -18.48 27.78
CA ARG A 598 -26.43 -17.54 28.30
C ARG A 598 -25.24 -18.29 28.89
N GLN A 599 -24.03 -17.83 28.60
CA GLN A 599 -22.81 -18.46 29.09
C GLN A 599 -21.65 -17.47 29.18
N LEU A 600 -20.89 -17.56 30.27
CA LEU A 600 -19.58 -16.92 30.38
C LEU A 600 -18.57 -17.65 29.49
N ARG A 601 -18.05 -16.97 28.47
CA ARG A 601 -17.13 -17.55 27.47
C ARG A 601 -16.13 -16.48 26.96
N PRO A 602 -15.06 -16.87 26.24
CA PRO A 602 -14.25 -15.90 25.52
C PRO A 602 -15.13 -15.07 24.60
N VAL A 603 -14.87 -13.77 24.56
CA VAL A 603 -15.56 -12.82 23.71
C VAL A 603 -14.56 -12.17 22.78
N LEU A 604 -14.93 -11.99 21.53
CA LEU A 604 -14.21 -11.16 20.58
C LEU A 604 -14.99 -9.86 20.40
N PHE A 605 -14.30 -8.81 19.99
CA PHE A 605 -14.87 -7.49 19.77
C PHE A 605 -14.52 -6.98 18.37
N ALA A 606 -15.51 -6.43 17.68
CA ALA A 606 -15.33 -5.75 16.40
C ALA A 606 -16.19 -4.49 16.33
N GLY A 607 -15.72 -3.49 15.61
CA GLY A 607 -16.55 -2.40 15.15
C GLY A 607 -15.71 -1.28 14.58
N TYR A 608 -16.02 -0.04 14.92
CA TYR A 608 -15.57 1.11 14.15
C TYR A 608 -15.19 2.32 15.03
N GLY A 609 -14.41 3.25 14.48
CA GLY A 609 -14.16 4.56 15.09
C GLY A 609 -14.17 5.67 14.04
N HIS A 610 -13.84 6.93 14.33
CA HIS A 610 -13.43 7.49 15.64
C HIS A 610 -14.20 8.77 16.02
N PHE A 611 -14.97 9.34 15.08
CA PHE A 611 -15.58 10.67 15.19
C PHE A 611 -17.09 10.62 15.47
N THR A 612 -17.78 11.75 15.32
CA THR A 612 -19.19 11.91 15.70
C THR A 612 -20.15 10.95 15.00
N ASP A 613 -19.88 10.56 13.74
CA ASP A 613 -20.73 9.63 12.99
C ASP A 613 -20.84 8.25 13.66
N VAL A 614 -19.77 7.79 14.34
CA VAL A 614 -19.78 6.50 15.06
C VAL A 614 -20.68 6.54 16.28
N ILE A 615 -20.83 7.70 16.92
CA ILE A 615 -21.75 7.90 18.04
C ILE A 615 -23.20 7.98 17.55
N ARG A 616 -23.42 8.68 16.43
CA ARG A 616 -24.74 8.81 15.80
C ARG A 616 -25.32 7.44 15.42
N ASP A 617 -24.52 6.60 14.78
CA ASP A 617 -24.97 5.30 14.24
C ASP A 617 -24.82 4.16 15.28
N LEU A 618 -24.33 4.45 16.49
CA LEU A 618 -24.12 3.46 17.55
C LEU A 618 -25.31 2.52 17.78
N PRO A 619 -26.57 3.00 17.85
CA PRO A 619 -27.73 2.14 18.09
C PRO A 619 -27.88 0.99 17.09
N GLU A 620 -27.31 1.13 15.90
CA GLU A 620 -27.41 0.17 14.80
C GLU A 620 -26.32 -0.92 14.88
N PHE A 621 -25.22 -0.71 15.59
CA PHE A 621 -24.02 -1.54 15.47
C PHE A 621 -24.21 -3.01 15.85
N SER A 622 -24.94 -3.30 16.94
CA SER A 622 -25.19 -4.68 17.36
C SER A 622 -25.95 -5.48 16.30
N SER A 623 -26.79 -4.82 15.51
CA SER A 623 -27.56 -5.44 14.44
C SER A 623 -26.75 -5.73 13.17
N ILE A 624 -25.61 -5.06 13.02
CA ILE A 624 -24.65 -5.29 11.93
C ILE A 624 -23.38 -6.03 12.43
N GLY A 625 -23.49 -6.72 13.57
CA GLY A 625 -22.43 -7.57 14.11
C GLY A 625 -21.31 -6.83 14.86
N ALA A 626 -21.39 -5.50 14.99
CA ALA A 626 -20.42 -4.69 15.72
C ALA A 626 -20.82 -4.51 17.19
N ASN A 627 -19.85 -4.62 18.09
CA ASN A 627 -20.03 -4.54 19.55
C ASN A 627 -18.95 -3.70 20.24
N LEU A 628 -18.13 -2.96 19.47
CA LEU A 628 -17.08 -2.09 19.98
C LEU A 628 -17.00 -0.83 19.12
N ILE A 629 -16.76 0.32 19.75
CA ILE A 629 -16.38 1.54 19.06
C ILE A 629 -15.13 2.15 19.67
N GLN A 630 -14.45 3.04 18.93
CA GLN A 630 -13.49 3.96 19.50
C GLN A 630 -13.94 5.42 19.38
N ILE A 631 -13.69 6.18 20.44
CA ILE A 631 -13.77 7.64 20.47
C ILE A 631 -12.61 8.17 21.31
N GLU A 632 -12.38 9.48 21.28
CA GLU A 632 -11.25 10.09 21.99
C GLU A 632 -11.61 11.39 22.72
N ILE A 633 -10.80 11.74 23.71
CA ILE A 633 -10.84 13.00 24.45
C ILE A 633 -9.42 13.32 24.94
N GLY A 634 -8.92 14.53 24.72
CA GLY A 634 -7.55 14.91 25.10
C GLY A 634 -7.47 16.12 26.04
N PRO A 635 -6.24 16.51 26.47
CA PRO A 635 -6.03 17.62 27.39
C PRO A 635 -6.67 18.95 26.96
N SER A 636 -6.69 19.27 25.66
CA SER A 636 -7.29 20.50 25.12
C SER A 636 -8.81 20.55 25.28
N SER A 637 -9.50 19.41 25.36
CA SER A 637 -10.95 19.36 25.68
C SER A 637 -11.22 19.69 27.15
N ILE A 638 -10.29 19.35 28.05
CA ILE A 638 -10.45 19.56 29.50
C ILE A 638 -9.88 20.93 29.94
N PHE A 639 -8.82 21.41 29.31
CA PHE A 639 -8.21 22.70 29.62
C PHE A 639 -8.08 23.57 28.36
N PRO A 640 -9.20 23.94 27.71
CA PRO A 640 -9.17 24.71 26.46
C PRO A 640 -8.58 26.12 26.62
N LYS A 641 -8.52 26.63 27.86
CA LYS A 641 -8.00 27.95 28.23
C LYS A 641 -7.22 27.86 29.54
N GLU A 642 -6.35 28.84 29.79
CA GLU A 642 -5.63 28.98 31.05
C GLU A 642 -6.59 29.37 32.19
N GLY A 643 -6.48 28.69 33.34
CA GLY A 643 -7.28 28.99 34.53
C GLY A 643 -6.88 30.29 35.22
N LYS A 644 -7.83 31.00 35.85
CA LYS A 644 -7.58 32.32 36.44
C LYS A 644 -6.79 32.26 37.75
N ASN A 645 -6.87 31.15 38.46
CA ASN A 645 -6.25 30.95 39.79
C ASN A 645 -5.22 29.81 39.77
N GLY A 646 -4.57 29.61 38.62
CA GLY A 646 -3.65 28.53 38.35
C GLY A 646 -3.91 27.92 36.98
N GLU A 647 -2.85 27.54 36.27
CA GLU A 647 -2.91 27.17 34.85
C GLU A 647 -3.97 26.09 34.54
N PHE A 648 -4.08 25.09 35.42
CA PHE A 648 -5.02 23.97 35.31
C PHE A 648 -6.13 24.00 36.38
N SER A 649 -6.45 25.17 36.97
CA SER A 649 -7.39 25.28 38.09
C SER A 649 -8.88 25.20 37.68
N GLU A 650 -9.19 25.37 36.39
CA GLU A 650 -10.57 25.47 35.87
C GLU A 650 -10.80 24.46 34.72
N PRO A 651 -11.01 23.16 35.02
CA PRO A 651 -11.32 22.16 34.00
C PRO A 651 -12.72 22.40 33.37
N ASP A 652 -12.81 22.24 32.06
CA ASP A 652 -14.04 22.23 31.26
C ASP A 652 -14.46 20.78 30.99
N PHE A 653 -15.68 20.42 31.37
CA PHE A 653 -16.22 19.07 31.17
C PHE A 653 -17.26 19.00 30.05
N SER A 654 -17.44 20.06 29.27
CA SER A 654 -18.50 20.14 28.26
C SER A 654 -18.40 19.02 27.22
N ASP A 655 -17.21 18.69 26.75
CA ASP A 655 -17.00 17.59 25.78
C ASP A 655 -17.25 16.21 26.42
N LEU A 656 -16.83 16.03 27.67
CA LEU A 656 -17.11 14.81 28.45
C LEU A 656 -18.63 14.62 28.65
N GLU A 657 -19.32 15.66 29.08
CA GLU A 657 -20.74 15.63 29.46
C GLU A 657 -21.67 15.57 28.24
N ASN A 658 -21.32 16.23 27.12
CA ASN A 658 -22.18 16.31 25.94
C ASN A 658 -21.86 15.26 24.87
N ARG A 659 -20.67 14.65 24.88
CA ARG A 659 -20.27 13.66 23.84
C ARG A 659 -19.89 12.31 24.44
N ILE A 660 -18.96 12.26 25.40
CA ILE A 660 -18.42 10.99 25.89
C ILE A 660 -19.43 10.24 26.78
N LEU A 661 -20.00 10.88 27.81
CA LEU A 661 -20.97 10.24 28.70
C LEU A 661 -22.25 9.78 27.98
N PRO A 662 -22.83 10.57 27.06
CA PRO A 662 -23.95 10.11 26.23
C PRO A 662 -23.58 8.92 25.33
N ALA A 663 -22.37 8.89 24.77
CA ALA A 663 -21.89 7.74 24.00
C ALA A 663 -21.76 6.48 24.88
N LEU A 664 -21.23 6.59 26.11
CA LEU A 664 -21.17 5.47 27.06
C LEU A 664 -22.56 4.95 27.43
N ARG A 665 -23.52 5.86 27.64
CA ARG A 665 -24.92 5.50 27.89
C ARG A 665 -25.51 4.72 26.72
N SER A 666 -25.41 5.27 25.51
CA SER A 666 -25.92 4.62 24.30
C SER A 666 -25.26 3.27 24.10
N ALA A 667 -23.95 3.15 24.32
CA ALA A 667 -23.20 1.90 24.25
C ALA A 667 -23.75 0.83 25.21
N ALA A 668 -24.00 1.22 26.48
CA ALA A 668 -24.61 0.33 27.46
C ALA A 668 -26.01 -0.14 27.04
N GLU A 669 -26.84 0.75 26.49
CA GLU A 669 -28.20 0.43 26.03
C GLU A 669 -28.21 -0.52 24.81
N HIS A 670 -27.17 -0.49 23.97
CA HIS A 670 -27.15 -1.18 22.67
C HIS A 670 -26.18 -2.36 22.56
N ASN A 671 -25.66 -2.90 23.68
CA ASN A 671 -24.71 -4.02 23.71
C ASN A 671 -23.39 -3.72 22.98
N VAL A 672 -22.90 -2.49 23.13
CA VAL A 672 -21.65 -2.01 22.55
C VAL A 672 -20.70 -1.58 23.67
N LYS A 673 -19.40 -1.78 23.47
CA LYS A 673 -18.36 -1.25 24.35
C LYS A 673 -17.64 -0.07 23.72
N VAL A 674 -17.00 0.76 24.54
CA VAL A 674 -16.24 1.93 24.10
C VAL A 674 -14.76 1.79 24.48
N CYS A 675 -13.90 1.76 23.48
CA CYS A 675 -12.47 1.99 23.64
C CYS A 675 -12.25 3.52 23.66
N LEU A 676 -11.79 4.07 24.78
CA LEU A 676 -11.62 5.52 24.92
C LEU A 676 -10.14 5.89 24.84
N LEU A 677 -9.75 6.62 23.80
CA LEU A 677 -8.40 7.14 23.64
C LEU A 677 -8.23 8.46 24.40
N LEU A 678 -7.16 8.57 25.21
CA LEU A 678 -6.86 9.72 26.07
C LEU A 678 -6.12 10.86 25.35
N SER A 679 -5.72 10.64 24.09
CA SER A 679 -5.13 11.61 23.16
C SER A 679 -4.23 12.68 23.79
N PRO A 680 -3.13 12.29 24.48
CA PRO A 680 -2.19 13.24 25.09
C PRO A 680 -1.52 14.19 24.07
N HIS A 681 -1.65 13.88 22.77
CA HIS A 681 -1.21 14.73 21.67
C HIS A 681 -2.11 15.96 21.44
N TYR A 682 -3.37 15.95 21.89
CA TYR A 682 -4.23 17.14 21.89
C TYR A 682 -3.92 18.04 23.09
N HIS A 683 -2.72 18.64 23.10
CA HIS A 683 -2.32 19.61 24.12
C HIS A 683 -3.10 20.93 23.95
N PRO A 684 -3.32 21.72 25.02
CA PRO A 684 -3.87 23.07 24.89
C PRO A 684 -2.92 23.98 24.10
N ALA A 685 -3.45 24.80 23.19
CA ALA A 685 -2.63 25.70 22.38
C ALA A 685 -1.90 26.75 23.24
N TRP A 686 -2.59 27.32 24.24
CA TRP A 686 -2.05 28.34 25.12
C TRP A 686 -0.80 27.88 25.89
N LEU A 687 -0.68 26.58 26.19
CA LEU A 687 0.44 26.04 26.94
C LEU A 687 1.74 26.06 26.12
N LEU A 688 1.69 25.71 24.83
CA LEU A 688 2.85 25.81 23.92
C LEU A 688 3.22 27.24 23.55
N ASP A 689 2.27 28.18 23.61
CA ASP A 689 2.55 29.60 23.41
C ASP A 689 3.23 30.21 24.63
N LYS A 690 2.85 29.78 25.84
CA LYS A 690 3.45 30.23 27.10
C LYS A 690 4.82 29.61 27.38
N TYR A 691 5.00 28.33 27.04
CA TYR A 691 6.24 27.56 27.21
C TYR A 691 6.79 27.10 25.85
N PRO A 692 7.39 28.01 25.07
CA PRO A 692 7.88 27.68 23.72
C PRO A 692 9.06 26.70 23.73
N ASP A 693 9.82 26.64 24.82
CA ASP A 693 10.90 25.68 25.07
C ASP A 693 10.42 24.24 25.26
N MET A 694 9.12 24.04 25.52
CA MET A 694 8.49 22.73 25.55
C MET A 694 8.27 22.13 24.15
N ARG A 695 8.34 22.93 23.06
CA ARG A 695 8.03 22.46 21.70
C ARG A 695 9.07 21.45 21.21
N ALA A 696 8.60 20.27 20.81
CA ALA A 696 9.39 19.26 20.11
C ALA A 696 8.49 18.50 19.14
N ASP A 697 8.98 18.15 17.96
CA ASP A 697 8.16 17.46 16.96
C ASP A 697 8.43 15.95 17.00
N SER A 698 7.46 15.21 17.53
CA SER A 698 7.42 13.74 17.51
C SER A 698 6.10 13.27 16.89
N ASP A 699 5.87 13.74 15.67
CA ASP A 699 4.66 13.45 14.89
C ASP A 699 3.36 13.91 15.54
N PHE A 700 2.53 13.04 16.13
CA PHE A 700 1.35 13.51 16.85
C PHE A 700 1.73 14.35 18.07
N LEU A 701 2.78 13.97 18.79
CA LEU A 701 3.24 14.71 19.97
C LEU A 701 4.04 15.95 19.54
N LYS A 702 3.56 17.12 19.95
CA LYS A 702 4.17 18.43 19.61
C LYS A 702 4.94 19.07 20.78
N TYR A 703 5.34 18.26 21.76
CA TYR A 703 6.07 18.70 22.94
C TYR A 703 7.11 17.66 23.41
N GLU A 704 8.13 18.14 24.11
CA GLU A 704 9.10 17.30 24.82
C GLU A 704 8.42 16.64 26.03
N ILE A 705 8.30 15.31 25.99
CA ILE A 705 7.52 14.54 26.96
C ILE A 705 8.14 14.55 28.37
N THR A 706 9.44 14.84 28.48
CA THR A 706 10.16 14.97 29.77
C THR A 706 10.13 16.39 30.32
N HIS A 707 9.57 17.36 29.59
CA HIS A 707 9.48 18.73 30.06
C HIS A 707 8.57 18.83 31.31
N PRO A 708 8.96 19.54 32.38
CA PRO A 708 8.19 19.59 33.63
C PRO A 708 6.73 20.03 33.44
N LYS A 709 6.48 20.98 32.53
CA LYS A 709 5.12 21.45 32.22
C LYS A 709 4.28 20.47 31.42
N ALA A 710 4.91 19.58 30.64
CA ALA A 710 4.19 18.49 29.98
C ALA A 710 3.71 17.47 31.01
N GLU A 711 4.56 17.12 31.99
CA GLU A 711 4.18 16.23 33.10
C GLU A 711 3.07 16.85 33.97
N GLU A 712 3.16 18.14 34.30
CA GLU A 712 2.12 18.87 35.06
C GLU A 712 0.76 18.88 34.33
N MET A 713 0.76 19.13 33.01
CA MET A 713 -0.44 19.06 32.17
C MET A 713 -1.09 17.67 32.22
N LEU A 714 -0.29 16.61 32.06
CA LEU A 714 -0.78 15.24 32.04
C LEU A 714 -1.30 14.80 33.42
N ASP A 715 -0.63 15.23 34.51
CA ASP A 715 -1.11 15.03 35.88
C ASP A 715 -2.47 15.70 36.11
N ALA A 716 -2.61 16.98 35.74
CA ALA A 716 -3.87 17.70 35.90
C ALA A 716 -5.00 17.10 35.05
N TYR A 717 -4.70 16.73 33.80
CA TYR A 717 -5.67 16.15 32.87
C TYR A 717 -6.22 14.80 33.38
N LEU A 718 -5.34 13.88 33.77
CA LEU A 718 -5.77 12.56 34.26
C LEU A 718 -6.46 12.66 35.63
N ALA A 719 -6.00 13.55 36.50
CA ALA A 719 -6.65 13.79 37.79
C ALA A 719 -8.07 14.38 37.65
N ALA A 720 -8.32 15.18 36.62
CA ALA A 720 -9.65 15.73 36.33
C ALA A 720 -10.58 14.71 35.65
N LEU A 721 -10.09 14.01 34.63
CA LEU A 721 -10.92 13.15 33.77
C LEU A 721 -11.25 11.79 34.41
N ILE A 722 -10.25 11.06 34.93
CA ILE A 722 -10.40 9.66 35.32
C ILE A 722 -11.43 9.47 36.47
N PRO A 723 -11.45 10.29 37.54
CA PRO A 723 -12.46 10.15 38.58
C PRO A 723 -13.89 10.30 38.08
N LYS A 724 -14.14 11.22 37.12
CA LYS A 724 -15.47 11.41 36.53
C LYS A 724 -15.89 10.25 35.65
N LEU A 725 -14.98 9.70 34.85
CA LEU A 725 -15.25 8.49 34.07
C LEU A 725 -15.57 7.30 34.98
N LYS A 726 -14.80 7.11 36.06
CA LYS A 726 -15.03 6.03 37.04
C LYS A 726 -16.35 6.18 37.78
N ALA A 727 -16.72 7.41 38.18
CA ALA A 727 -17.96 7.70 38.90
C ALA A 727 -19.21 7.64 38.00
N SER A 728 -19.04 7.61 36.67
CA SER A 728 -20.14 7.51 35.72
C SER A 728 -20.94 6.21 35.93
N PRO A 729 -22.29 6.27 35.91
CA PRO A 729 -23.12 5.06 35.97
C PRO A 729 -22.96 4.17 34.72
N TRP A 730 -22.40 4.71 33.64
CA TRP A 730 -22.13 3.99 32.39
C TRP A 730 -20.65 3.61 32.25
N SER A 731 -19.85 3.71 33.31
CA SER A 731 -18.43 3.31 33.33
C SER A 731 -18.20 1.87 32.86
N ALA A 732 -19.14 0.98 33.15
CA ALA A 732 -19.13 -0.41 32.67
C ALA A 732 -19.25 -0.53 31.14
N ALA A 733 -19.62 0.50 30.39
CA ALA A 733 -19.60 0.51 28.93
C ALA A 733 -18.18 0.66 28.35
N LEU A 734 -17.20 1.09 29.15
CA LEU A 734 -15.81 1.15 28.70
C LEU A 734 -15.24 -0.26 28.51
N HIS A 735 -14.56 -0.46 27.38
CA HIS A 735 -13.73 -1.65 27.11
C HIS A 735 -12.35 -1.49 27.74
N SER A 736 -11.71 -0.35 27.49
CA SER A 736 -10.34 -0.03 27.87
C SER A 736 -10.07 1.47 27.68
N LEU A 737 -9.02 1.98 28.31
CA LEU A 737 -8.43 3.28 27.98
C LEU A 737 -7.18 3.10 27.14
N VAL A 738 -7.10 3.82 26.02
CA VAL A 738 -5.91 3.87 25.16
C VAL A 738 -5.08 5.08 25.59
N LEU A 739 -3.85 4.84 26.06
CA LEU A 739 -3.00 5.87 26.66
C LEU A 739 -2.50 6.89 25.62
N SER A 740 -2.23 6.44 24.40
CA SER A 740 -1.67 7.26 23.32
C SER A 740 -2.04 6.72 21.95
N ASN A 741 -2.12 7.63 20.97
CA ASN A 741 -2.32 7.33 19.56
C ASN A 741 -0.98 7.27 18.86
N GLU A 742 -0.68 6.17 18.17
CA GLU A 742 0.48 6.03 17.29
C GLU A 742 1.76 6.66 17.87
N PRO A 743 2.17 6.26 19.09
CA PRO A 743 3.20 6.96 19.82
C PRO A 743 4.55 6.79 19.11
N VAL A 744 5.18 7.91 18.77
CA VAL A 744 6.57 7.97 18.29
C VAL A 744 7.34 9.02 19.09
N TYR A 745 8.66 8.84 19.23
CA TYR A 745 9.52 9.79 19.95
C TYR A 745 10.75 10.22 19.14
N ILE A 746 10.50 10.62 17.89
CA ILE A 746 11.55 11.06 16.95
C ILE A 746 12.13 12.44 17.28
N GLY A 747 11.43 13.27 18.07
CA GLY A 747 11.92 14.56 18.54
C GLY A 747 13.00 14.46 19.62
N CYS A 748 13.23 13.25 20.17
CA CYS A 748 14.37 12.98 21.03
C CYS A 748 15.62 12.81 20.19
N THR A 749 16.42 13.88 20.12
CA THR A 749 17.61 13.96 19.28
C THR A 749 18.81 14.51 20.08
N PRO A 750 20.05 14.27 19.63
CA PRO A 750 21.24 14.89 20.22
C PRO A 750 21.22 16.42 20.16
N TYR A 751 20.40 17.00 19.28
CA TYR A 751 20.28 18.45 19.06
C TYR A 751 19.22 19.12 19.93
N ASN A 752 18.32 18.34 20.53
CA ASN A 752 17.33 18.86 21.47
C ASN A 752 18.01 19.05 22.84
N PRO A 753 18.08 20.29 23.38
CA PRO A 753 18.82 20.56 24.62
C PRO A 753 18.32 19.76 25.83
N GLN A 754 17.02 19.54 25.92
CA GLN A 754 16.41 18.78 27.02
C GLN A 754 16.72 17.28 26.88
N SER A 755 16.57 16.73 25.67
CA SER A 755 16.97 15.35 25.37
C SER A 755 18.46 15.08 25.65
N LEU A 756 19.35 16.00 25.25
CA LEU A 756 20.79 15.87 25.50
C LEU A 756 21.14 15.93 26.99
N LYS A 757 20.48 16.83 27.73
CA LYS A 757 20.61 16.94 29.19
C LYS A 757 20.15 15.65 29.88
N ASP A 758 19.02 15.09 29.47
CA ASP A 758 18.48 13.86 30.03
C ASP A 758 19.35 12.65 29.68
N PHE A 759 19.92 12.60 28.46
CA PHE A 759 20.87 11.56 28.08
C PHE A 759 22.18 11.63 28.89
N ARG A 760 22.71 12.82 29.16
CA ARG A 760 23.87 12.98 30.07
C ARG A 760 23.55 12.46 31.47
N HIS A 761 22.33 12.70 31.94
CA HIS A 761 21.89 12.16 33.22
C HIS A 761 21.80 10.63 33.19
N TYR A 762 21.24 10.06 32.12
CA TYR A 762 21.19 8.62 31.89
C TYR A 762 22.57 7.97 31.92
N LEU A 763 23.56 8.54 31.22
CA LEU A 763 24.93 8.04 31.21
C LEU A 763 25.58 8.09 32.62
N LYS A 764 25.36 9.18 33.37
CA LYS A 764 25.84 9.31 34.75
C LYS A 764 25.20 8.29 35.69
N GLN A 765 23.90 8.05 35.55
CA GLN A 765 23.20 7.05 36.36
C GLN A 765 23.69 5.63 36.05
N LYS A 766 23.90 5.31 34.76
CA LYS A 766 24.24 3.96 34.31
C LYS A 766 25.72 3.61 34.51
N TYR A 767 26.63 4.55 34.25
CA TYR A 767 28.08 4.30 34.25
C TYR A 767 28.85 5.04 35.35
N GLY A 768 28.21 5.99 36.05
CA GLY A 768 28.86 6.84 37.05
C GLY A 768 29.76 7.91 36.41
N THR A 769 30.89 7.48 35.84
CA THR A 769 31.91 8.33 35.21
C THR A 769 32.16 7.92 33.75
N PRO A 770 32.78 8.80 32.93
CA PRO A 770 33.23 8.45 31.57
C PRO A 770 34.11 7.20 31.56
N SER A 771 34.97 7.03 32.57
CA SER A 771 35.81 5.84 32.73
C SER A 771 35.01 4.55 32.86
N GLY A 772 33.83 4.59 33.50
CA GLY A 772 32.93 3.44 33.59
C GLY A 772 32.35 3.02 32.23
N PHE A 773 31.96 4.00 31.41
CA PHE A 773 31.53 3.76 30.03
C PHE A 773 32.70 3.23 29.19
N ASN A 774 33.86 3.90 29.24
CA ASN A 774 35.08 3.53 28.52
C ASN A 774 35.49 2.07 28.78
N ALA A 775 35.46 1.63 30.04
CA ALA A 775 35.76 0.25 30.42
C ALA A 775 34.74 -0.76 29.85
N THR A 776 33.46 -0.38 29.78
CA THR A 776 32.38 -1.26 29.32
C THR A 776 32.35 -1.37 27.79
N ALA A 777 32.39 -0.22 27.11
CA ALA A 777 32.24 -0.07 25.67
C ALA A 777 33.57 -0.10 24.91
N GLN A 778 34.71 -0.20 25.60
CA GLN A 778 36.07 -0.17 25.03
C GLN A 778 36.34 1.13 24.25
N ARG A 779 36.21 2.26 24.96
CA ARG A 779 36.44 3.62 24.45
C ARG A 779 37.37 4.40 25.37
N ASP A 780 37.73 5.62 24.98
CA ASP A 780 38.63 6.48 25.75
C ASP A 780 38.19 7.95 25.72
N TYR A 781 36.95 8.20 26.12
CA TYR A 781 36.44 9.57 26.25
C TYR A 781 36.92 10.22 27.56
N PRO A 782 37.44 11.46 27.50
CA PRO A 782 37.94 12.17 28.69
C PRO A 782 36.82 12.68 29.61
N ASP A 783 35.65 13.02 29.04
CA ASP A 783 34.51 13.59 29.76
C ASP A 783 33.17 13.30 29.03
N PHE A 784 32.06 13.67 29.65
CA PHE A 784 30.74 13.50 29.05
C PHE A 784 30.47 14.44 27.87
N ASP A 785 31.17 15.58 27.77
CA ASP A 785 30.99 16.50 26.65
C ASP A 785 31.52 15.86 25.36
N ALA A 786 32.74 15.31 25.42
CA ALA A 786 33.36 14.53 24.36
C ALA A 786 32.51 13.32 23.96
N MET A 787 31.93 12.60 24.92
CA MET A 787 30.98 11.51 24.65
C MET A 787 29.77 12.02 23.87
N THR A 788 29.07 13.03 24.38
CA THR A 788 27.84 13.50 23.73
C THR A 788 28.07 14.09 22.34
N GLY A 789 29.26 14.61 22.05
CA GLY A 789 29.65 15.09 20.73
C GLY A 789 29.86 13.98 19.68
N GLN A 790 29.84 12.71 20.07
CA GLN A 790 30.10 11.55 19.18
C GLN A 790 28.92 10.58 19.07
N ILE A 791 27.71 10.97 19.50
CA ILE A 791 26.53 10.08 19.49
C ILE A 791 26.20 9.54 18.09
N GLU A 792 26.39 10.35 17.04
CA GLU A 792 26.05 9.94 15.66
C GLU A 792 27.15 9.10 14.98
N THR A 793 28.40 9.28 15.40
CA THR A 793 29.58 8.69 14.76
C THR A 793 30.10 7.45 15.47
N ASP A 794 29.96 7.37 16.80
CA ASP A 794 30.39 6.22 17.58
C ASP A 794 29.25 5.20 17.75
N PRO A 795 29.41 3.95 17.27
CA PRO A 795 28.36 2.93 17.36
C PRO A 795 27.91 2.59 18.79
N ALA A 796 28.77 2.73 19.79
CA ALA A 796 28.45 2.41 21.17
C ALA A 796 27.56 3.50 21.78
N LEU A 797 27.93 4.78 21.57
CA LEU A 797 27.12 5.92 22.01
C LEU A 797 25.79 6.00 21.27
N ARG A 798 25.76 5.70 19.96
CA ARG A 798 24.51 5.58 19.19
C ARG A 798 23.58 4.53 19.80
N SER A 799 24.11 3.35 20.10
CA SER A 799 23.34 2.25 20.70
C SER A 799 22.80 2.60 22.09
N GLU A 800 23.60 3.30 22.90
CA GLU A 800 23.16 3.80 24.20
C GLU A 800 22.12 4.90 24.10
N PHE A 801 22.25 5.81 23.14
CA PHE A 801 21.25 6.85 22.91
C PHE A 801 19.90 6.26 22.49
N GLU A 802 19.91 5.27 21.60
CA GLU A 802 18.70 4.56 21.18
C GLU A 802 18.03 3.80 22.32
N ARG A 803 18.83 3.17 23.20
CA ARG A 803 18.32 2.51 24.41
C ARG A 803 17.72 3.53 25.37
N PHE A 804 18.40 4.64 25.63
CA PHE A 804 17.88 5.76 26.44
C PHE A 804 16.54 6.26 25.90
N ARG A 805 16.44 6.44 24.58
CA ARG A 805 15.23 6.96 23.93
C ARG A 805 14.04 6.01 24.12
N ARG A 806 14.24 4.70 23.93
CA ARG A 806 13.23 3.65 24.19
C ARG A 806 12.85 3.56 25.67
N ASP A 807 13.84 3.58 26.57
CA ASP A 807 13.64 3.54 28.02
C ASP A 807 12.79 4.74 28.48
N THR A 808 13.14 5.94 28.02
CA THR A 808 12.45 7.19 28.36
C THR A 808 11.00 7.17 27.87
N PHE A 809 10.77 6.73 26.64
CA PHE A 809 9.43 6.72 26.08
C PHE A 809 8.52 5.68 26.73
N ALA A 810 9.04 4.48 26.99
CA ALA A 810 8.31 3.46 27.75
C ALA A 810 8.05 3.90 29.19
N ALA A 811 8.99 4.59 29.84
CA ALA A 811 8.82 5.13 31.18
C ALA A 811 7.73 6.22 31.22
N TRP A 812 7.65 7.09 30.21
CA TRP A 812 6.58 8.08 30.10
C TRP A 812 5.19 7.41 30.03
N HIS A 813 5.01 6.40 29.17
CA HIS A 813 3.77 5.64 29.12
C HIS A 813 3.46 4.90 30.42
N ARG A 814 4.48 4.31 31.07
CA ARG A 814 4.32 3.66 32.37
C ARG A 814 3.80 4.64 33.43
N ARG A 815 4.33 5.87 33.48
CA ARG A 815 3.83 6.91 34.39
C ARG A 815 2.38 7.28 34.12
N LEU A 816 1.96 7.38 32.85
CA LEU A 816 0.54 7.57 32.49
C LEU A 816 -0.33 6.42 33.02
N ALA A 817 0.11 5.18 32.81
CA ALA A 817 -0.60 4.01 33.30
C ALA A 817 -0.71 4.00 34.83
N GLU A 818 0.38 4.30 35.54
CA GLU A 818 0.42 4.38 37.02
C GLU A 818 -0.50 5.48 37.56
N ARG A 819 -0.58 6.64 36.90
CA ARG A 819 -1.52 7.73 37.23
C ARG A 819 -2.97 7.24 37.16
N VAL A 820 -3.33 6.55 36.07
CA VAL A 820 -4.68 5.99 35.92
C VAL A 820 -4.94 4.90 36.97
N ARG A 821 -4.02 3.95 37.15
CA ARG A 821 -4.18 2.83 38.10
C ARG A 821 -4.32 3.27 39.56
N ARG A 822 -3.73 4.41 39.96
CA ARG A 822 -3.94 5.00 41.30
C ARG A 822 -5.40 5.39 41.56
N ILE A 823 -6.15 5.74 40.52
CA ILE A 823 -7.55 6.19 40.61
C ILE A 823 -8.50 5.03 40.28
N TRP A 824 -8.17 4.26 39.25
CA TRP A 824 -8.98 3.16 38.70
C TRP A 824 -8.09 1.95 38.39
N PRO A 825 -7.76 1.10 39.39
CA PRO A 825 -6.84 -0.02 39.17
C PRO A 825 -7.40 -1.12 38.27
N GLU A 826 -8.74 -1.23 38.16
CA GLU A 826 -9.42 -2.31 37.44
C GLU A 826 -9.65 -2.05 35.93
N ILE A 827 -9.52 -0.81 35.45
CA ILE A 827 -9.78 -0.49 34.03
C ILE A 827 -8.61 -0.98 33.15
N PRO A 828 -8.87 -1.75 32.06
CA PRO A 828 -7.79 -2.18 31.18
C PRO A 828 -7.13 -1.01 30.43
N LEU A 829 -5.81 -1.04 30.34
CA LEU A 829 -4.98 -0.03 29.68
C LEU A 829 -4.17 -0.63 28.54
N HIS A 830 -3.93 0.15 27.48
CA HIS A 830 -2.96 -0.17 26.43
C HIS A 830 -2.57 1.09 25.64
N ALA A 831 -1.66 0.98 24.69
CA ALA A 831 -1.28 2.07 23.78
C ALA A 831 -1.35 1.57 22.33
N LYS A 832 -1.76 2.45 21.40
CA LYS A 832 -1.93 2.10 19.98
C LYS A 832 -0.60 2.19 19.24
N MET A 833 0.25 1.17 19.35
CA MET A 833 1.55 1.11 18.66
C MET A 833 1.42 0.81 17.16
N MET A 834 2.18 1.52 16.32
CA MET A 834 2.50 1.15 14.93
C MET A 834 3.40 -0.08 14.85
N ILE A 835 2.93 -1.24 15.31
CA ILE A 835 3.80 -2.43 15.50
C ILE A 835 4.42 -2.92 14.19
N PHE A 836 3.70 -2.83 13.06
CA PHE A 836 4.22 -3.14 11.73
C PHE A 836 5.46 -2.31 11.34
N SER A 837 5.56 -1.08 11.85
CA SER A 837 6.68 -0.14 11.61
C SER A 837 7.72 -0.25 12.72
N SER A 838 7.27 -0.35 13.98
CA SER A 838 8.11 -0.44 15.19
C SER A 838 9.05 -1.64 15.17
N LEU A 839 8.72 -2.68 14.40
CA LEU A 839 9.57 -3.83 14.13
C LEU A 839 10.89 -3.48 13.42
N TYR A 840 10.89 -2.44 12.58
CA TYR A 840 12.02 -2.15 11.67
C TYR A 840 12.55 -0.72 11.82
N VAL A 841 11.70 0.22 12.20
CA VAL A 841 12.01 1.65 12.27
C VAL A 841 12.22 2.05 13.72
N PRO A 842 13.29 2.81 14.05
CA PRO A 842 13.56 3.22 15.41
C PRO A 842 12.63 4.38 15.81
N GLN A 843 11.36 4.06 16.12
CA GLN A 843 10.33 5.00 16.60
C GLN A 843 10.36 5.20 18.13
N ALA A 844 11.29 4.55 18.81
CA ALA A 844 11.43 4.43 20.27
C ALA A 844 10.36 3.56 20.97
N THR A 845 9.50 2.91 20.20
CA THR A 845 8.52 1.91 20.67
C THR A 845 9.16 0.53 20.75
N ASP A 846 8.75 -0.26 21.74
CA ASP A 846 9.18 -1.65 21.90
C ASP A 846 8.05 -2.50 22.47
N ALA A 847 7.79 -3.67 21.86
CA ALA A 847 6.67 -4.53 22.23
C ALA A 847 6.77 -5.04 23.68
N GLY A 848 7.96 -5.45 24.15
CA GLY A 848 8.18 -5.93 25.51
C GLY A 848 8.01 -4.82 26.54
N MET A 849 8.58 -3.65 26.28
CA MET A 849 8.52 -2.52 27.20
C MET A 849 7.09 -1.96 27.31
N PHE A 850 6.33 -1.95 26.22
CA PHE A 850 4.93 -1.50 26.20
C PHE A 850 3.98 -2.53 26.83
N ALA A 851 4.24 -3.81 26.62
CA ALA A 851 3.48 -4.89 27.27
C ALA A 851 3.62 -4.88 28.80
N ALA A 852 4.68 -4.27 29.36
CA ALA A 852 4.90 -4.23 30.80
C ALA A 852 3.82 -3.44 31.57
N PHE A 853 3.32 -2.34 31.01
CA PHE A 853 2.29 -1.50 31.65
C PHE A 853 0.85 -1.79 31.18
N SER A 854 0.72 -2.53 30.08
CA SER A 854 -0.56 -2.77 29.40
C SER A 854 -1.28 -4.04 29.89
N ASP A 855 -2.60 -4.05 29.77
CA ASP A 855 -3.47 -5.21 29.99
C ASP A 855 -3.91 -5.87 28.66
N TYR A 856 -3.76 -5.13 27.55
CA TYR A 856 -3.82 -5.62 26.17
C TYR A 856 -2.54 -5.25 25.41
N ASN A 857 -2.16 -6.06 24.43
CA ASN A 857 -1.17 -5.65 23.44
C ASN A 857 -1.85 -4.72 22.41
N GLY A 858 -1.77 -3.41 22.61
CA GLY A 858 -2.43 -2.42 21.74
C GLY A 858 -1.64 -2.15 20.45
N ASN A 859 -2.34 -2.01 19.32
CA ASN A 859 -1.76 -1.59 18.04
C ASN A 859 -2.80 -0.95 17.09
N ASP A 860 -2.34 -0.61 15.88
CA ASP A 860 -3.08 -0.14 14.70
C ASP A 860 -2.69 -0.93 13.42
N ASN A 861 -2.46 -2.24 13.57
CA ASN A 861 -2.00 -3.07 12.46
C ASN A 861 -2.95 -2.98 11.25
N TYR A 862 -2.37 -3.11 10.06
CA TYR A 862 -3.11 -3.01 8.81
C TYR A 862 -3.11 -4.33 8.02
N ARG A 863 -4.17 -4.54 7.23
CA ARG A 863 -4.35 -5.67 6.29
C ARG A 863 -5.16 -5.19 5.08
N MET A 864 -4.62 -4.19 4.38
CA MET A 864 -5.27 -3.59 3.22
C MET A 864 -5.17 -4.48 1.99
N TYR A 865 -6.12 -4.31 1.06
CA TYR A 865 -6.10 -5.02 -0.23
C TYR A 865 -5.03 -4.45 -1.15
N ASP A 866 -4.04 -5.27 -1.51
CA ASP A 866 -3.01 -4.91 -2.49
C ASP A 866 -3.54 -5.09 -3.92
N PHE A 867 -3.88 -3.99 -4.57
CA PHE A 867 -4.37 -4.03 -5.95
C PHE A 867 -3.29 -4.37 -6.98
N ASP A 868 -2.03 -4.00 -6.72
CA ASP A 868 -0.94 -4.18 -7.67
C ASP A 868 -0.53 -5.66 -7.72
N ASN A 869 -0.67 -6.35 -6.59
CA ASN A 869 -0.43 -7.78 -6.49
C ASN A 869 -1.72 -8.62 -6.37
N ALA A 870 -2.87 -8.07 -6.77
CA ALA A 870 -4.19 -8.72 -6.78
C ALA A 870 -4.53 -9.49 -5.47
N GLY A 871 -4.24 -8.88 -4.33
CA GLY A 871 -4.51 -9.42 -3.00
C GLY A 871 -3.39 -10.30 -2.42
N LEU A 872 -2.28 -10.51 -3.14
CA LEU A 872 -1.06 -11.06 -2.54
C LEU A 872 -0.53 -10.03 -1.54
N ALA A 873 -0.24 -10.47 -0.32
CA ALA A 873 -0.14 -9.56 0.80
C ALA A 873 1.26 -9.49 1.41
N PRO A 874 2.19 -8.73 0.83
CA PRO A 874 3.38 -8.27 1.55
C PRO A 874 3.00 -7.68 2.92
N HIS A 875 1.86 -6.98 2.97
CA HIS A 875 1.27 -6.37 4.15
C HIS A 875 0.77 -7.37 5.22
N HIS A 876 0.38 -8.58 4.84
CA HIS A 876 -0.03 -9.58 5.84
C HIS A 876 1.18 -10.06 6.63
N ILE A 877 2.33 -10.25 5.99
CA ILE A 877 3.54 -10.77 6.66
C ILE A 877 3.98 -9.82 7.77
N SER A 878 4.06 -8.51 7.52
CA SER A 878 4.44 -7.52 8.53
C SER A 878 3.43 -7.43 9.69
N SER A 879 2.14 -7.51 9.38
CA SER A 879 1.04 -7.51 10.38
C SER A 879 1.09 -8.76 11.28
N GLU A 880 1.26 -9.94 10.67
CA GLU A 880 1.40 -11.24 11.35
C GLU A 880 2.65 -11.29 12.23
N LEU A 881 3.80 -10.85 11.69
CA LEU A 881 5.05 -10.71 12.43
C LEU A 881 4.89 -9.82 13.66
N GLY A 882 4.24 -8.66 13.50
CA GLY A 882 4.00 -7.71 14.59
C GLY A 882 3.12 -8.31 15.69
N SER A 883 2.05 -9.00 15.30
CA SER A 883 1.17 -9.71 16.24
C SER A 883 1.91 -10.83 16.98
N GLU A 884 2.70 -11.64 16.27
CA GLU A 884 3.49 -12.70 16.89
C GLU A 884 4.56 -12.16 17.85
N LEU A 885 5.20 -11.03 17.53
CA LEU A 885 6.12 -10.36 18.44
C LEU A 885 5.42 -9.90 19.72
N GLN A 886 4.24 -9.28 19.61
CA GLN A 886 3.47 -8.83 20.77
C GLN A 886 3.02 -10.00 21.66
N LEU A 887 2.49 -11.07 21.07
CA LEU A 887 2.11 -12.29 21.81
C LEU A 887 3.31 -12.94 22.51
N SER A 888 4.48 -12.91 21.87
CA SER A 888 5.72 -13.48 22.40
C SER A 888 6.36 -12.64 23.50
N ALA A 889 6.18 -11.31 23.44
CA ALA A 889 6.65 -10.37 24.44
C ALA A 889 5.90 -10.55 25.77
N ARG A 890 4.57 -10.63 25.71
CA ARG A 890 3.72 -10.99 26.85
C ARG A 890 2.42 -11.60 26.33
N LYS A 891 1.95 -12.66 26.99
CA LYS A 891 0.72 -13.39 26.64
C LYS A 891 -0.57 -12.63 26.99
N LEU A 892 -0.72 -11.43 26.44
CA LEU A 892 -1.93 -10.62 26.45
C LEU A 892 -2.59 -10.73 25.08
N SER A 893 -3.93 -10.67 25.02
CA SER A 893 -4.61 -10.56 23.73
C SER A 893 -4.31 -9.21 23.09
N ILE A 894 -4.42 -9.17 21.77
CA ILE A 894 -4.19 -7.96 20.99
C ILE A 894 -5.46 -7.13 20.91
N CYS A 895 -5.31 -5.81 21.02
CA CYS A 895 -6.36 -4.82 20.76
C CYS A 895 -5.89 -3.92 19.62
N ASN A 896 -6.35 -4.23 18.40
CA ASN A 896 -6.13 -3.36 17.25
C ASN A 896 -7.19 -2.26 17.27
N SER A 897 -6.78 -1.11 17.80
CA SER A 897 -7.65 0.01 18.11
C SER A 897 -7.78 1.02 16.95
N GLU A 898 -7.15 0.69 15.81
CA GLU A 898 -7.30 1.37 14.52
C GLU A 898 -6.91 0.42 13.38
N ASN A 899 -7.80 -0.50 13.07
CA ASN A 899 -7.59 -1.56 12.10
C ASN A 899 -7.79 -1.04 10.67
N HIS A 900 -6.70 -0.97 9.91
CA HIS A 900 -6.68 -0.48 8.55
C HIS A 900 -6.81 -1.63 7.54
N ILE A 901 -8.04 -1.94 7.12
CA ILE A 901 -8.34 -3.01 6.14
C ILE A 901 -8.71 -2.48 4.74
N ILE A 902 -8.88 -1.16 4.62
CA ILE A 902 -9.09 -0.44 3.37
C ILE A 902 -8.11 0.72 3.39
N ALA A 903 -7.39 0.95 2.29
CA ALA A 903 -6.49 2.09 2.20
C ALA A 903 -7.28 3.41 2.22
N ASP A 904 -6.71 4.43 2.88
CA ASP A 904 -7.29 5.77 2.90
C ASP A 904 -7.55 6.31 1.48
N GLY A 905 -8.74 6.87 1.27
CA GLY A 905 -9.15 7.40 -0.04
C GLY A 905 -9.37 6.35 -1.12
N GLU A 906 -9.35 5.05 -0.81
CA GLU A 906 -9.57 3.99 -1.80
C GLU A 906 -11.01 4.05 -2.33
N THR A 907 -11.14 4.16 -3.66
CA THR A 907 -12.44 4.28 -4.35
C THR A 907 -12.68 3.17 -5.37
N ARG A 908 -11.73 2.24 -5.52
CA ARG A 908 -11.92 0.99 -6.26
C ARG A 908 -12.75 0.00 -5.43
N PRO A 909 -13.43 -0.96 -6.07
CA PRO A 909 -14.09 -2.06 -5.36
C PRO A 909 -13.09 -2.91 -4.56
N VAL A 910 -13.40 -3.18 -3.30
CA VAL A 910 -12.59 -4.07 -2.43
C VAL A 910 -13.38 -5.37 -2.23
N PRO A 911 -12.83 -6.55 -2.54
CA PRO A 911 -13.57 -7.81 -2.44
C PRO A 911 -14.10 -8.08 -1.03
N ASN A 912 -15.34 -8.56 -0.90
CA ASN A 912 -15.89 -8.90 0.42
C ASN A 912 -15.11 -10.05 1.07
N GLY A 913 -14.65 -11.01 0.26
CA GLY A 913 -13.77 -12.10 0.71
C GLY A 913 -12.48 -11.59 1.37
N HIS A 914 -11.89 -10.50 0.87
CA HIS A 914 -10.72 -9.89 1.51
C HIS A 914 -11.08 -9.32 2.89
N ILE A 915 -12.15 -8.52 2.99
CA ILE A 915 -12.57 -7.93 4.27
C ILE A 915 -12.87 -9.00 5.31
N TYR A 916 -13.60 -10.07 4.92
CA TYR A 916 -13.85 -11.21 5.81
C TYR A 916 -12.54 -11.83 6.30
N THR A 917 -11.62 -12.12 5.38
CA THR A 917 -10.34 -12.77 5.68
C THR A 917 -9.45 -11.89 6.55
N ALA A 918 -9.33 -10.60 6.23
CA ALA A 918 -8.52 -9.63 6.98
C ALA A 918 -8.99 -9.48 8.43
N MET A 919 -10.30 -9.57 8.66
CA MET A 919 -10.88 -9.56 10.01
C MET A 919 -10.69 -10.89 10.72
N PHE A 920 -11.06 -12.01 10.09
CA PHE A 920 -11.05 -13.33 10.74
C PHE A 920 -9.63 -13.77 11.12
N GLU A 921 -8.66 -13.58 10.23
CA GLU A 921 -7.29 -14.03 10.45
C GLU A 921 -6.59 -13.27 11.59
N GLN A 922 -6.93 -12.00 11.82
CA GLN A 922 -6.40 -11.28 12.98
C GLN A 922 -6.82 -11.91 14.32
N TYR A 923 -8.01 -12.52 14.39
CA TYR A 923 -8.42 -13.26 15.59
C TYR A 923 -7.64 -14.56 15.75
N ALA A 924 -7.36 -15.27 14.65
CA ALA A 924 -6.52 -16.47 14.66
C ALA A 924 -5.09 -16.16 15.13
N THR A 925 -4.63 -14.92 14.98
CA THR A 925 -3.32 -14.44 15.45
C THR A 925 -3.38 -13.75 16.81
N GLY A 926 -4.40 -14.04 17.62
CA GLY A 926 -4.48 -13.62 19.02
C GLY A 926 -5.07 -12.24 19.29
N THR A 927 -5.68 -11.60 18.28
CA THR A 927 -6.50 -10.41 18.51
C THR A 927 -7.79 -10.77 19.24
N SER A 928 -8.24 -9.89 20.13
CA SER A 928 -9.56 -9.98 20.76
C SER A 928 -10.44 -8.75 20.51
N ALA A 929 -9.88 -7.67 19.98
CA ALA A 929 -10.60 -6.45 19.67
C ALA A 929 -10.07 -5.81 18.37
N LEU A 930 -10.97 -5.56 17.42
CA LEU A 930 -10.70 -4.92 16.12
C LEU A 930 -11.60 -3.68 15.95
N ILE A 931 -11.00 -2.52 15.70
CA ILE A 931 -11.75 -1.27 15.50
C ILE A 931 -11.37 -0.67 14.14
N THR A 932 -12.19 -0.90 13.13
CA THR A 932 -11.90 -0.53 11.75
C THR A 932 -11.91 0.98 11.53
N TRP A 933 -10.83 1.48 10.94
CA TRP A 933 -10.69 2.85 10.44
C TRP A 933 -11.30 2.95 9.03
N VAL A 934 -12.22 3.88 8.75
CA VAL A 934 -12.98 4.74 9.65
C VAL A 934 -14.47 4.62 9.30
N TRP A 935 -15.35 4.84 10.27
CA TRP A 935 -16.78 4.98 10.05
C TRP A 935 -17.16 6.45 9.93
N THR A 936 -17.30 6.92 8.70
CA THR A 936 -17.70 8.31 8.43
C THR A 936 -18.62 8.34 7.21
N ASP A 937 -19.82 8.89 7.37
CA ASP A 937 -20.74 9.05 6.24
C ASP A 937 -20.27 10.25 5.42
N ILE A 938 -19.91 10.04 4.15
CA ILE A 938 -19.41 11.09 3.26
C ILE A 938 -20.39 11.22 2.11
N ASP A 939 -21.26 12.21 2.10
CA ASP A 939 -22.06 12.54 0.91
C ASP A 939 -21.31 13.52 -0.01
N TYR A 940 -21.94 13.95 -1.10
CA TYR A 940 -21.32 14.89 -2.02
C TYR A 940 -20.88 16.18 -1.32
N LEU A 941 -21.75 16.80 -0.51
CA LEU A 941 -21.45 18.09 0.14
C LEU A 941 -20.33 17.96 1.16
N LYS A 942 -20.36 16.91 1.99
CA LYS A 942 -19.31 16.62 2.98
C LYS A 942 -17.99 16.28 2.31
N SER A 943 -18.00 15.67 1.12
CA SER A 943 -16.78 15.41 0.34
C SER A 943 -16.06 16.70 -0.11
N LEU A 944 -16.76 17.83 -0.21
CA LEU A 944 -16.17 19.12 -0.61
C LEU A 944 -15.35 19.77 0.51
N SER A 945 -15.61 19.41 1.77
CA SER A 945 -14.99 20.03 2.96
C SER A 945 -14.19 19.04 3.81
N SER A 946 -14.36 17.74 3.60
CA SER A 946 -13.67 16.69 4.35
C SER A 946 -12.33 16.33 3.71
N SER A 947 -11.43 15.74 4.51
CA SER A 947 -10.20 15.16 3.98
C SER A 947 -10.52 14.08 2.93
N PRO A 948 -9.84 14.07 1.76
CA PRO A 948 -10.00 13.02 0.75
C PRO A 948 -9.73 11.61 1.29
N MET A 949 -8.99 11.47 2.40
CA MET A 949 -8.70 10.18 3.03
C MET A 949 -9.96 9.45 3.50
N PHE A 950 -11.02 10.18 3.82
CA PHE A 950 -12.30 9.60 4.23
C PHE A 950 -13.14 9.13 3.03
N CYS A 951 -12.79 9.49 1.80
CA CYS A 951 -13.52 9.02 0.63
C CYS A 951 -13.36 7.50 0.49
N GLY A 952 -14.48 6.80 0.31
CA GLY A 952 -14.48 5.35 0.14
C GLY A 952 -14.20 4.53 1.40
N ASN A 953 -14.28 5.15 2.59
CA ASN A 953 -14.25 4.41 3.86
C ASN A 953 -15.40 3.39 3.99
N ILE A 954 -15.27 2.45 4.94
CA ILE A 954 -16.16 1.29 5.08
C ILE A 954 -17.64 1.63 5.28
N ARG A 955 -17.99 2.78 5.90
CA ARG A 955 -19.40 3.21 6.04
C ARG A 955 -20.13 3.26 4.71
N ASN A 956 -19.40 3.56 3.64
CA ASN A 956 -19.95 3.76 2.30
C ASN A 956 -19.90 2.48 1.44
N ARG A 957 -19.61 1.32 2.04
CA ARG A 957 -19.39 0.04 1.34
C ARG A 957 -20.25 -1.08 1.95
N PRO A 958 -21.52 -1.23 1.53
CA PRO A 958 -22.44 -2.16 2.16
C PRO A 958 -21.96 -3.62 2.13
N GLY A 959 -21.38 -4.11 1.03
CA GLY A 959 -20.84 -5.48 0.98
C GLY A 959 -19.69 -5.69 1.98
N ASN A 960 -18.81 -4.70 2.15
CA ASN A 960 -17.71 -4.77 3.10
C ASN A 960 -18.19 -4.69 4.56
N ILE A 961 -19.22 -3.90 4.87
CA ILE A 961 -19.87 -3.90 6.20
C ILE A 961 -20.41 -5.30 6.52
N ILE A 962 -21.03 -5.95 5.54
CA ILE A 962 -21.56 -7.32 5.69
C ILE A 962 -20.43 -8.31 5.95
N ALA A 963 -19.35 -8.26 5.16
CA ALA A 963 -18.19 -9.12 5.34
C ALA A 963 -17.54 -8.97 6.72
N HIS A 964 -17.36 -7.73 7.18
CA HIS A 964 -16.84 -7.40 8.50
C HIS A 964 -17.72 -7.99 9.61
N GLY A 965 -19.03 -7.76 9.54
CA GLY A 965 -19.98 -8.27 10.51
C GLY A 965 -20.09 -9.80 10.53
N ARG A 966 -20.02 -10.45 9.36
CA ARG A 966 -20.03 -11.93 9.25
C ARG A 966 -18.77 -12.55 9.86
N ALA A 967 -17.59 -11.98 9.60
CA ALA A 967 -16.34 -12.44 10.21
C ALA A 967 -16.42 -12.39 11.74
N MET A 968 -17.00 -11.34 12.30
CA MET A 968 -17.20 -11.19 13.74
C MET A 968 -18.19 -12.23 14.33
N LEU A 969 -19.31 -12.46 13.65
CA LEU A 969 -20.28 -13.47 14.05
C LEU A 969 -19.67 -14.88 14.11
N ASP A 970 -18.89 -15.25 13.08
CA ASP A 970 -18.16 -16.51 13.06
C ASP A 970 -17.09 -16.59 14.14
N ALA A 971 -16.29 -15.54 14.29
CA ALA A 971 -15.22 -15.52 15.28
C ALA A 971 -15.75 -15.73 16.71
N ASN A 972 -16.87 -15.10 17.08
CA ASN A 972 -17.49 -15.33 18.40
C ASN A 972 -18.01 -16.77 18.58
N ARG A 973 -18.48 -17.41 17.50
CA ARG A 973 -18.94 -18.81 17.51
C ARG A 973 -17.79 -19.76 17.84
N VAL A 974 -16.65 -19.59 17.18
CA VAL A 974 -15.43 -20.40 17.34
C VAL A 974 -14.37 -19.77 18.27
N ALA A 975 -14.78 -18.84 19.15
CA ALA A 975 -13.86 -18.09 19.98
C ALA A 975 -13.00 -18.98 20.91
N ARG A 976 -13.49 -20.15 21.32
CA ARG A 976 -12.73 -21.07 22.17
C ARG A 976 -11.55 -21.66 21.40
N GLU A 977 -11.77 -22.00 20.14
CA GLU A 977 -10.79 -22.53 19.21
C GLU A 977 -9.78 -21.45 18.82
N LEU A 978 -10.23 -20.24 18.48
CA LEU A 978 -9.33 -19.11 18.14
C LEU A 978 -8.38 -18.77 19.30
N VAL A 979 -8.86 -18.77 20.55
CA VAL A 979 -8.01 -18.56 21.73
C VAL A 979 -6.87 -19.59 21.81
N ARG A 980 -7.06 -20.84 21.36
CA ARG A 980 -6.01 -21.86 21.42
C ARG A 980 -4.77 -21.47 20.64
N PHE A 981 -4.93 -20.85 19.46
CA PHE A 981 -3.79 -20.40 18.65
C PHE A 981 -2.90 -19.43 19.43
N SER A 982 -3.50 -18.44 20.10
CA SER A 982 -2.79 -17.47 20.93
C SER A 982 -2.16 -18.06 22.20
N ARG A 983 -2.71 -19.16 22.72
CA ARG A 983 -2.28 -19.80 23.98
C ARG A 983 -1.18 -20.82 23.81
N TYR A 984 -1.09 -21.41 22.62
CA TYR A 984 -0.04 -22.37 22.30
C TYR A 984 1.34 -21.72 22.49
N GLU A 985 2.28 -22.48 23.07
CA GLU A 985 3.68 -22.07 23.21
C GLU A 985 4.52 -22.87 22.22
N PRO A 986 4.92 -22.26 21.08
CA PRO A 986 5.75 -22.94 20.10
C PRO A 986 7.10 -23.37 20.66
N GLU A 987 7.54 -24.56 20.26
CA GLU A 987 8.88 -25.09 20.54
C GLU A 987 9.95 -24.51 19.59
N THR A 988 9.55 -23.75 18.58
CA THR A 988 10.47 -23.02 17.69
C THR A 988 10.29 -21.52 17.87
N ALA A 989 11.41 -20.80 18.02
CA ALA A 989 11.43 -19.35 18.10
C ALA A 989 12.35 -18.70 17.06
N ILE A 990 12.02 -17.48 16.68
CA ILE A 990 12.87 -16.55 15.93
C ILE A 990 13.46 -15.55 16.93
N LEU A 991 14.75 -15.26 16.83
CA LEU A 991 15.39 -14.21 17.63
C LEU A 991 14.92 -12.83 17.18
N HIS A 992 14.38 -12.03 18.10
CA HIS A 992 14.25 -10.60 17.94
C HIS A 992 15.51 -9.91 18.50
N ALA A 993 16.37 -9.41 17.61
CA ALA A 993 17.65 -8.79 17.94
C ALA A 993 17.68 -7.28 17.62
N PRO A 994 17.17 -6.41 18.52
CA PRO A 994 17.24 -4.96 18.35
C PRO A 994 18.67 -4.44 18.13
N SER A 995 19.69 -5.12 18.71
CA SER A 995 21.09 -4.75 18.51
C SER A 995 21.50 -4.90 17.05
N SER A 996 21.15 -6.02 16.40
CA SER A 996 21.40 -6.21 14.96
C SER A 996 20.56 -5.29 14.09
N LEU A 997 19.28 -5.08 14.44
CA LEU A 997 18.41 -4.17 13.70
C LEU A 997 18.96 -2.73 13.66
N LEU A 998 19.56 -2.26 14.75
CA LEU A 998 20.15 -0.93 14.81
C LEU A 998 21.37 -0.78 13.87
N HIS A 999 22.22 -1.81 13.78
CA HIS A 999 23.45 -1.75 13.00
C HIS A 999 23.29 -2.21 11.54
N ALA A 1000 22.27 -3.03 11.25
CA ALA A 1000 22.04 -3.64 9.94
C ALA A 1000 20.54 -3.74 9.58
N PRO A 1001 19.78 -2.62 9.57
CA PRO A 1001 18.31 -2.64 9.50
C PRO A 1001 17.76 -3.34 8.26
N GLU A 1002 18.30 -3.04 7.07
CA GLU A 1002 17.83 -3.62 5.80
C GLU A 1002 18.10 -5.12 5.71
N ARG A 1003 19.29 -5.58 6.12
CA ARG A 1003 19.63 -7.00 6.12
C ARG A 1003 18.78 -7.78 7.13
N CYS A 1004 18.57 -7.22 8.32
CA CYS A 1004 17.70 -7.80 9.34
C CYS A 1004 16.26 -7.94 8.85
N LYS A 1005 15.71 -6.86 8.27
CA LYS A 1005 14.37 -6.87 7.69
C LYS A 1005 14.22 -7.95 6.62
N ASN A 1006 15.11 -7.96 5.63
CA ASN A 1006 15.03 -8.90 4.51
C ASN A 1006 15.13 -10.36 4.99
N SER A 1007 16.07 -10.65 5.91
CA SER A 1007 16.23 -12.00 6.44
C SER A 1007 15.06 -12.44 7.32
N LEU A 1008 14.49 -11.53 8.12
CA LEU A 1008 13.33 -11.83 8.97
C LEU A 1008 12.08 -12.09 8.14
N ASP A 1009 11.81 -11.24 7.16
CA ASP A 1009 10.63 -11.37 6.28
C ASP A 1009 10.70 -12.67 5.47
N ALA A 1010 11.86 -13.00 4.89
CA ALA A 1010 12.07 -14.23 4.15
C ALA A 1010 11.93 -15.49 5.04
N LEU A 1011 12.54 -15.46 6.24
CA LEU A 1011 12.46 -16.57 7.19
C LEU A 1011 11.02 -16.81 7.63
N TYR A 1012 10.29 -15.76 8.01
CA TYR A 1012 8.91 -15.91 8.46
C TYR A 1012 7.98 -16.33 7.33
N ALA A 1013 8.12 -15.76 6.13
CA ALA A 1013 7.37 -16.18 4.94
C ALA A 1013 7.52 -17.69 4.67
N ALA A 1014 8.75 -18.21 4.80
CA ALA A 1014 9.02 -19.63 4.63
C ALA A 1014 8.35 -20.53 5.69
N THR A 1015 7.95 -19.99 6.85
CA THR A 1015 7.16 -20.75 7.85
C THR A 1015 5.68 -20.87 7.49
N LEU A 1016 5.13 -19.95 6.69
CA LEU A 1016 3.69 -19.83 6.44
C LEU A 1016 3.06 -21.13 5.88
N PRO A 1017 3.63 -21.82 4.88
CA PRO A 1017 2.99 -23.01 4.31
C PRO A 1017 3.25 -24.28 5.12
N THR A 1018 4.02 -24.22 6.21
CA THR A 1018 4.52 -25.42 6.90
C THR A 1018 3.54 -26.01 7.92
N GLY A 1019 2.57 -25.21 8.36
CA GLY A 1019 1.65 -25.58 9.44
C GLY A 1019 2.20 -25.36 10.84
N HIS A 1020 3.50 -25.10 10.99
CA HIS A 1020 4.09 -24.80 12.29
C HIS A 1020 3.88 -23.34 12.65
N ARG A 1021 3.34 -23.08 13.85
CA ARG A 1021 3.42 -21.75 14.46
C ARG A 1021 4.82 -21.56 15.05
N VAL A 1022 5.38 -20.37 14.89
CA VAL A 1022 6.65 -19.95 15.53
C VAL A 1022 6.38 -18.79 16.47
N ARG A 1023 7.24 -18.61 17.48
CA ARG A 1023 7.21 -17.44 18.38
C ARG A 1023 8.47 -16.59 18.23
N PHE A 1024 8.57 -15.50 18.97
CA PHE A 1024 9.81 -14.77 19.19
C PHE A 1024 10.43 -15.07 20.56
N LEU A 1025 11.76 -14.95 20.62
CA LEU A 1025 12.52 -14.69 21.84
C LEU A 1025 13.32 -13.40 21.65
N SER A 1026 13.19 -12.46 22.58
CA SER A 1026 13.99 -11.22 22.55
C SER A 1026 15.37 -11.42 23.18
N GLU A 1027 16.31 -10.53 22.87
CA GLU A 1027 17.60 -10.42 23.57
C GLU A 1027 17.44 -10.34 25.09
N GLU A 1028 16.43 -9.61 25.58
CA GLU A 1028 16.13 -9.48 27.00
C GLU A 1028 15.67 -10.81 27.62
N GLN A 1029 14.76 -11.53 26.95
CA GLN A 1029 14.30 -12.86 27.38
C GLN A 1029 15.46 -13.87 27.40
N LEU A 1030 16.33 -13.85 26.37
CA LEU A 1030 17.54 -14.67 26.34
C LEU A 1030 18.47 -14.34 27.50
N GLY A 1031 18.75 -13.06 27.75
CA GLY A 1031 19.61 -12.62 28.85
C GLY A 1031 19.09 -13.02 30.23
N ARG A 1032 17.76 -13.12 30.39
CA ARG A 1032 17.09 -13.64 31.61
C ARG A 1032 16.97 -15.16 31.66
N ARG A 1033 17.34 -15.87 30.59
CA ARG A 1033 17.23 -17.33 30.42
C ARG A 1033 15.77 -17.81 30.43
N GLU A 1034 14.88 -16.98 29.92
CA GLU A 1034 13.44 -17.24 29.80
C GLU A 1034 13.12 -17.95 28.47
N PHE A 1035 13.61 -19.19 28.32
CA PHE A 1035 13.49 -19.94 27.05
C PHE A 1035 12.10 -20.51 26.77
N GLY A 1036 11.26 -20.69 27.81
CA GLY A 1036 9.95 -21.32 27.67
C GLY A 1036 10.04 -22.76 27.13
N ALA A 1037 9.13 -23.11 26.22
CA ALA A 1037 9.10 -24.42 25.54
C ALA A 1037 10.10 -24.53 24.37
N VAL A 1038 10.90 -23.51 24.10
CA VAL A 1038 11.74 -23.43 22.89
C VAL A 1038 12.83 -24.50 22.91
N ARG A 1039 12.96 -25.21 21.80
CA ARG A 1039 13.94 -26.25 21.50
C ARG A 1039 14.78 -25.91 20.27
N LEU A 1040 14.23 -25.12 19.34
CA LEU A 1040 14.92 -24.60 18.16
C LEU A 1040 14.83 -23.07 18.15
N LEU A 1041 15.98 -22.40 18.08
CA LEU A 1041 16.08 -20.95 17.95
C LEU A 1041 16.71 -20.60 16.59
N LEU A 1042 15.97 -19.80 15.81
CA LEU A 1042 16.35 -19.33 14.48
C LEU A 1042 16.86 -17.89 14.58
N LEU A 1043 18.04 -17.62 14.03
CA LEU A 1043 18.70 -16.31 14.07
C LEU A 1043 18.66 -15.67 12.68
N PRO A 1044 17.74 -14.73 12.41
CA PRO A 1044 17.75 -13.95 11.17
C PRO A 1044 18.74 -12.78 11.31
N GLU A 1045 19.82 -12.78 10.52
CA GLU A 1045 20.84 -11.72 10.46
C GLU A 1045 21.23 -11.15 11.85
N ALA A 1046 21.75 -12.01 12.73
CA ALA A 1046 22.05 -11.67 14.12
C ALA A 1046 23.53 -11.29 14.33
N GLU A 1047 24.10 -10.43 13.47
CA GLU A 1047 25.53 -10.07 13.47
C GLU A 1047 25.98 -9.35 14.76
N TYR A 1048 25.07 -8.58 15.39
CA TYR A 1048 25.29 -7.85 16.64
C TYR A 1048 24.34 -8.36 17.72
N LEU A 1049 24.87 -8.70 18.90
CA LEU A 1049 24.07 -9.28 19.97
C LEU A 1049 24.48 -8.72 21.34
N ASP A 1050 23.49 -8.34 22.16
CA ASP A 1050 23.72 -7.92 23.54
C ASP A 1050 24.53 -8.97 24.32
N ARG A 1051 25.57 -8.55 25.07
CA ARG A 1051 26.45 -9.47 25.81
C ARG A 1051 25.67 -10.40 26.77
N LYS A 1052 24.59 -9.93 27.40
CA LYS A 1052 23.74 -10.77 28.25
C LYS A 1052 22.94 -11.76 27.42
N ALA A 1053 22.41 -11.33 26.27
CA ALA A 1053 21.74 -12.22 25.33
C ALA A 1053 22.67 -13.31 24.79
N LEU A 1054 23.93 -12.98 24.51
CA LEU A 1054 24.97 -13.96 24.12
C LEU A 1054 25.21 -15.00 25.22
N ALA A 1055 25.34 -14.56 26.48
CA ALA A 1055 25.45 -15.49 27.61
C ALA A 1055 24.20 -16.38 27.77
N GLY A 1056 23.01 -15.82 27.51
CA GLY A 1056 21.75 -16.54 27.45
C GLY A 1056 21.71 -17.58 26.32
N LEU A 1057 22.19 -17.23 25.14
CA LEU A 1057 22.29 -18.10 23.98
C LEU A 1057 23.21 -19.30 24.25
N ASN A 1058 24.36 -19.06 24.87
CA ASN A 1058 25.28 -20.13 25.27
C ASN A 1058 24.65 -21.09 26.29
N GLU A 1059 23.90 -20.54 27.26
CA GLU A 1059 23.17 -21.34 28.24
C GLU A 1059 22.02 -22.14 27.59
N PHE A 1060 21.34 -21.58 26.59
CA PHE A 1060 20.31 -22.29 25.82
C PHE A 1060 20.89 -23.52 25.12
N VAL A 1061 22.03 -23.36 24.43
CA VAL A 1061 22.75 -24.47 23.77
C VAL A 1061 23.22 -25.50 24.80
N ARG A 1062 23.77 -25.07 25.93
CA ARG A 1062 24.21 -25.97 27.02
C ARG A 1062 23.07 -26.84 27.57
N ARG A 1063 21.83 -26.35 27.51
CA ARG A 1063 20.62 -27.09 27.92
C ARG A 1063 20.04 -28.00 26.83
N GLY A 1064 20.72 -28.14 25.70
CA GLY A 1064 20.29 -28.97 24.56
C GLY A 1064 19.41 -28.23 23.56
N GLY A 1065 19.31 -26.91 23.65
CA GLY A 1065 18.67 -26.09 22.63
C GLY A 1065 19.47 -26.09 21.33
N ARG A 1066 18.77 -26.16 20.20
CA ARG A 1066 19.37 -26.08 18.86
C ARG A 1066 19.31 -24.66 18.34
N VAL A 1067 20.40 -24.18 17.77
CA VAL A 1067 20.48 -22.84 17.16
C VAL A 1067 20.82 -23.00 15.68
N MET A 1068 20.11 -22.28 14.82
CA MET A 1068 20.41 -22.22 13.39
C MET A 1068 20.35 -20.78 12.88
N VAL A 1069 21.20 -20.45 11.92
CA VAL A 1069 21.37 -19.07 11.43
C VAL A 1069 20.85 -18.94 10.00
N CYS A 1070 20.02 -17.94 9.77
CA CYS A 1070 19.63 -17.45 8.45
C CYS A 1070 20.28 -16.08 8.24
N GLY A 1071 21.30 -15.98 7.39
CA GLY A 1071 22.13 -14.78 7.26
C GLY A 1071 23.42 -14.87 8.10
N LYS A 1072 23.80 -13.76 8.75
CA LYS A 1072 25.01 -13.70 9.58
C LYS A 1072 24.79 -14.13 11.03
N ALA A 1073 25.80 -14.83 11.58
CA ALA A 1073 25.86 -15.22 12.99
C ALA A 1073 26.47 -14.10 13.86
N PRO A 1074 26.30 -14.13 15.19
CA PRO A 1074 26.87 -13.14 16.10
C PRO A 1074 28.39 -13.00 15.95
N ARG A 1075 28.85 -11.76 15.71
CA ARG A 1075 30.27 -11.41 15.61
C ARG A 1075 30.66 -10.21 16.45
N TYR A 1076 29.69 -9.36 16.80
CA TYR A 1076 29.91 -8.15 17.59
C TYR A 1076 28.93 -8.09 18.76
N ASP A 1077 29.32 -7.37 19.81
CA ASP A 1077 28.42 -7.01 20.90
C ASP A 1077 27.53 -5.80 20.55
N GLU A 1078 26.66 -5.37 21.48
CA GLU A 1078 25.76 -4.23 21.29
C GLU A 1078 26.50 -2.91 21.00
N PHE A 1079 27.79 -2.81 21.38
CA PHE A 1079 28.63 -1.63 21.19
C PHE A 1079 29.46 -1.69 19.89
N GLY A 1080 29.32 -2.77 19.11
CA GLY A 1080 30.08 -2.99 17.89
C GLY A 1080 31.51 -3.49 18.13
N ASN A 1081 31.84 -3.94 19.35
CA ASN A 1081 33.14 -4.56 19.61
C ASN A 1081 33.11 -6.03 19.19
N PRO A 1082 34.20 -6.57 18.61
CA PRO A 1082 34.29 -7.99 18.26
C PRO A 1082 34.07 -8.89 19.48
N LEU A 1083 33.31 -9.96 19.31
CA LEU A 1083 33.15 -10.98 20.33
C LEU A 1083 34.48 -11.73 20.56
N PRO A 1084 34.90 -12.00 21.81
CA PRO A 1084 36.14 -12.75 22.09
C PRO A 1084 36.15 -14.14 21.45
N GLU A 1085 34.99 -14.80 21.40
CA GLU A 1085 34.78 -16.09 20.74
C GLU A 1085 33.44 -16.01 19.98
N ALA A 1086 33.52 -15.96 18.65
CA ALA A 1086 32.32 -15.92 17.81
C ALA A 1086 31.70 -17.33 17.73
N PRO A 1087 30.40 -17.50 18.03
CA PRO A 1087 29.77 -18.80 17.96
C PRO A 1087 29.65 -19.30 16.51
N ASP A 1088 29.98 -20.58 16.30
CA ASP A 1088 29.84 -21.26 15.01
C ASP A 1088 28.56 -22.11 15.01
N PHE A 1089 27.46 -21.53 14.52
CA PHE A 1089 26.17 -22.19 14.42
C PHE A 1089 25.88 -22.65 12.98
N PRO A 1090 25.18 -23.79 12.79
CA PRO A 1090 24.84 -24.28 11.47
C PRO A 1090 23.95 -23.28 10.71
N LYS A 1091 24.27 -23.09 9.42
CA LYS A 1091 23.44 -22.32 8.50
C LYS A 1091 22.15 -23.06 8.17
N LEU A 1092 21.04 -22.33 8.04
CA LEU A 1092 19.75 -22.83 7.61
C LEU A 1092 19.44 -22.36 6.18
N PRO A 1093 19.52 -23.24 5.17
CA PRO A 1093 18.87 -23.00 3.89
C PRO A 1093 17.35 -23.02 4.08
N LEU A 1094 16.64 -21.99 3.59
CA LEU A 1094 15.17 -21.91 3.76
C LEU A 1094 14.43 -23.12 3.16
N SER A 1095 14.98 -23.76 2.13
CA SER A 1095 14.45 -25.01 1.56
C SER A 1095 14.43 -26.19 2.54
N ARG A 1096 15.23 -26.15 3.62
CA ARG A 1096 15.26 -27.17 4.69
C ARG A 1096 14.42 -26.79 5.91
N LEU A 1097 13.90 -25.57 6.00
CA LEU A 1097 13.17 -25.08 7.17
C LEU A 1097 12.01 -25.99 7.56
N GLY A 1098 11.18 -26.41 6.60
CA GLY A 1098 10.06 -27.32 6.87
C GLY A 1098 10.49 -28.63 7.53
N ALA A 1099 11.59 -29.23 7.07
CA ALA A 1099 12.13 -30.47 7.64
C ALA A 1099 12.66 -30.26 9.07
N GLU A 1100 13.28 -29.11 9.35
CA GLU A 1100 13.78 -28.77 10.69
C GLU A 1100 12.63 -28.51 11.68
N LEU A 1101 11.54 -27.90 11.21
CA LEU A 1101 10.34 -27.69 11.99
C LEU A 1101 9.63 -29.04 12.27
N ASP A 1102 9.47 -29.90 11.26
CA ASP A 1102 8.92 -31.25 11.43
C ASP A 1102 9.73 -32.12 12.40
N ALA A 1103 11.07 -32.02 12.35
CA ALA A 1103 11.95 -32.72 13.28
C ALA A 1103 11.84 -32.19 14.73
N THR A 1104 11.45 -30.92 14.90
CA THR A 1104 11.30 -30.28 16.20
C THR A 1104 9.92 -30.58 16.82
N THR A 1105 8.86 -30.42 16.03
CA THR A 1105 7.46 -30.58 16.45
C THR A 1105 6.66 -31.32 15.36
N PRO A 1106 6.68 -32.66 15.31
CA PRO A 1106 5.99 -33.41 14.24
C PRO A 1106 4.49 -33.11 14.16
N LEU A 1107 3.99 -32.82 12.96
CA LEU A 1107 2.56 -32.65 12.70
C LEU A 1107 1.88 -34.01 12.39
N PRO A 1108 0.61 -34.20 12.80
CA PRO A 1108 -0.09 -35.48 12.64
C PRO A 1108 -0.72 -35.66 11.25
N PHE A 1109 -0.52 -34.70 10.35
CA PHE A 1109 -0.97 -34.72 8.96
C PHE A 1109 0.08 -34.05 8.06
N ARG A 1110 -0.09 -34.20 6.74
CA ARG A 1110 0.64 -33.45 5.71
C ARG A 1110 -0.34 -32.80 4.74
N LEU A 1111 -0.06 -31.56 4.35
CA LEU A 1111 -0.76 -30.86 3.28
C LEU A 1111 0.07 -30.96 1.99
N ALA A 1112 -0.47 -31.64 0.98
CA ALA A 1112 0.13 -31.71 -0.35
C ALA A 1112 -0.52 -30.67 -1.27
N VAL A 1113 0.31 -29.92 -2.00
CA VAL A 1113 -0.14 -29.02 -3.06
C VAL A 1113 -0.08 -29.76 -4.39
N ARG A 1114 -1.20 -29.89 -5.09
CA ARG A 1114 -1.36 -30.74 -6.29
C ARG A 1114 -1.25 -29.99 -7.61
N ASP A 1115 -1.13 -28.65 -7.57
CA ASP A 1115 -1.07 -27.79 -8.75
C ASP A 1115 0.37 -27.47 -9.24
N GLY A 1116 1.39 -28.00 -8.56
CA GLY A 1116 2.80 -27.81 -8.94
C GLY A 1116 3.41 -26.47 -8.51
N ALA A 1117 2.64 -25.53 -7.96
CA ALA A 1117 3.10 -24.19 -7.57
C ALA A 1117 3.62 -24.10 -6.12
N GLY A 1118 3.92 -25.23 -5.47
CA GLY A 1118 4.48 -25.27 -4.11
C GLY A 1118 3.60 -24.59 -3.04
N GLY A 1119 4.20 -24.26 -1.90
CA GLY A 1119 3.48 -23.62 -0.78
C GLY A 1119 3.25 -22.11 -0.91
N GLU A 1120 3.63 -21.49 -2.03
CA GLU A 1120 3.59 -20.03 -2.18
C GLU A 1120 2.16 -19.47 -1.98
N GLY A 1121 2.04 -18.39 -1.19
CA GLY A 1121 0.76 -17.75 -0.90
C GLY A 1121 -0.16 -18.52 0.06
N LEU A 1122 0.22 -19.71 0.53
CA LEU A 1122 -0.54 -20.45 1.54
C LEU A 1122 -0.12 -20.01 2.95
N TYR A 1123 -1.11 -19.67 3.76
CA TYR A 1123 -0.97 -19.50 5.20
C TYR A 1123 -1.57 -20.74 5.88
N LEU A 1124 -0.74 -21.51 6.58
CA LEU A 1124 -1.14 -22.69 7.33
C LEU A 1124 -0.58 -22.61 8.75
N ARG A 1125 -1.47 -22.73 9.73
CA ARG A 1125 -1.12 -22.85 11.15
C ARG A 1125 -1.88 -24.00 11.78
N CYS A 1126 -1.17 -24.78 12.58
CA CYS A 1126 -1.72 -25.89 13.33
C CYS A 1126 -1.35 -25.79 14.80
N VAL A 1127 -2.31 -26.03 15.70
CA VAL A 1127 -2.08 -26.09 17.15
C VAL A 1127 -2.84 -27.26 17.78
N PRO A 1128 -2.33 -27.87 18.87
CA PRO A 1128 -3.05 -28.91 19.61
C PRO A 1128 -4.36 -28.39 20.26
N ASP A 1129 -5.40 -29.23 20.29
CA ASP A 1129 -6.67 -29.01 20.99
C ASP A 1129 -7.13 -30.31 21.67
N GLY A 1130 -6.54 -30.60 22.84
CA GLY A 1130 -6.77 -31.86 23.54
C GLY A 1130 -6.20 -33.04 22.75
N ASP A 1131 -7.06 -34.00 22.39
CA ASP A 1131 -6.70 -35.13 21.54
C ASP A 1131 -6.81 -34.84 20.03
N ALA A 1132 -7.29 -33.65 19.68
CA ALA A 1132 -7.42 -33.17 18.30
C ALA A 1132 -6.40 -32.06 18.00
N TYR A 1133 -6.43 -31.58 16.77
CA TYR A 1133 -5.63 -30.44 16.29
C TYR A 1133 -6.55 -29.44 15.59
N LEU A 1134 -6.28 -28.15 15.78
CA LEU A 1134 -6.92 -27.07 15.04
C LEU A 1134 -6.01 -26.66 13.88
N ILE A 1135 -6.60 -26.38 12.73
CA ILE A 1135 -5.90 -25.98 11.51
C ILE A 1135 -6.55 -24.71 11.00
N ASN A 1136 -5.76 -23.65 10.85
CA ASN A 1136 -6.15 -22.45 10.14
C ASN A 1136 -5.42 -22.41 8.79
N LEU A 1137 -6.17 -22.32 7.69
CA LEU A 1137 -5.65 -22.38 6.33
C LEU A 1137 -6.27 -21.29 5.45
N VAL A 1138 -5.43 -20.47 4.82
CA VAL A 1138 -5.86 -19.44 3.87
C VAL A 1138 -4.98 -19.47 2.62
N ASN A 1139 -5.62 -19.25 1.47
CA ASN A 1139 -4.93 -18.97 0.22
C ASN A 1139 -4.93 -17.45 -0.03
N TYR A 1140 -3.76 -16.82 0.13
CA TYR A 1140 -3.53 -15.43 -0.25
C TYR A 1140 -3.08 -15.28 -1.72
N GLY A 1141 -2.91 -16.39 -2.44
CA GLY A 1141 -2.60 -16.44 -3.85
C GLY A 1141 -3.74 -15.93 -4.75
N LYS A 1142 -3.41 -15.59 -6.00
CA LYS A 1142 -4.38 -15.06 -6.99
C LYS A 1142 -5.36 -16.11 -7.51
N ASN A 1143 -4.94 -17.37 -7.51
CA ASN A 1143 -5.68 -18.48 -8.10
C ASN A 1143 -6.12 -19.46 -7.01
N ALA A 1144 -7.20 -20.17 -7.26
CA ALA A 1144 -7.59 -21.30 -6.42
C ALA A 1144 -6.48 -22.37 -6.42
N ARG A 1145 -6.29 -23.03 -5.27
CA ARG A 1145 -5.22 -24.02 -5.06
C ARG A 1145 -5.80 -25.40 -4.86
N LYS A 1146 -5.26 -26.40 -5.55
CA LYS A 1146 -5.67 -27.80 -5.38
C LYS A 1146 -4.86 -28.44 -4.27
N LEU A 1147 -5.52 -28.80 -3.18
CA LEU A 1147 -4.89 -29.23 -1.94
C LEU A 1147 -5.38 -30.60 -1.52
N ASN A 1148 -4.51 -31.36 -0.86
CA ASN A 1148 -4.85 -32.66 -0.31
C ASN A 1148 -4.20 -32.86 1.06
N PHE A 1149 -5.02 -32.96 2.10
CA PHE A 1149 -4.58 -33.45 3.40
C PHE A 1149 -4.34 -34.96 3.37
N SER A 1150 -3.32 -35.41 4.09
CA SER A 1150 -3.03 -36.84 4.31
C SER A 1150 -2.63 -37.09 5.75
N GLY A 1151 -3.11 -38.19 6.32
CA GLY A 1151 -2.88 -38.56 7.72
C GLY A 1151 -4.01 -39.48 8.20
N PRO A 1152 -3.75 -40.39 9.15
CA PRO A 1152 -4.78 -41.28 9.68
C PRO A 1152 -5.70 -40.49 10.61
N GLY A 1153 -6.90 -40.12 10.16
CA GLY A 1153 -7.86 -39.35 10.96
C GLY A 1153 -9.02 -38.76 10.14
N THR A 1154 -9.81 -37.90 10.78
CA THR A 1154 -10.94 -37.19 10.14
C THR A 1154 -10.83 -35.69 10.31
N PHE A 1155 -11.35 -34.94 9.33
CA PHE A 1155 -11.41 -33.48 9.34
C PHE A 1155 -12.86 -33.00 9.48
N ARG A 1156 -13.04 -31.91 10.23
CA ARG A 1156 -14.33 -31.22 10.35
C ARG A 1156 -14.13 -29.73 10.11
N ASP A 1157 -14.95 -29.14 9.24
CA ASP A 1157 -15.01 -27.70 9.05
C ASP A 1157 -15.77 -27.06 10.22
N LEU A 1158 -15.07 -26.26 11.02
CA LEU A 1158 -15.65 -25.57 12.16
C LEU A 1158 -16.47 -24.36 11.74
N LEU A 1159 -16.16 -23.73 10.60
CA LEU A 1159 -16.94 -22.62 10.09
C LEU A 1159 -18.27 -23.09 9.50
N ARG A 1160 -18.26 -24.24 8.81
CA ARG A 1160 -19.47 -24.81 8.19
C ARG A 1160 -20.24 -25.80 9.07
N GLU A 1161 -19.61 -26.32 10.12
CA GLU A 1161 -20.09 -27.33 11.09
C GLU A 1161 -20.28 -28.75 10.51
N GLU A 1162 -19.62 -29.06 9.39
CA GLU A 1162 -19.76 -30.30 8.61
C GLU A 1162 -18.46 -31.11 8.52
N THR A 1163 -18.56 -32.38 8.13
CA THR A 1163 -17.39 -33.21 7.80
C THR A 1163 -16.67 -32.61 6.60
N PHE A 1164 -15.34 -32.63 6.61
CA PHE A 1164 -14.51 -32.03 5.57
C PHE A 1164 -13.74 -33.11 4.80
N GLU A 1165 -13.80 -33.04 3.47
CA GLU A 1165 -13.11 -33.96 2.58
C GLU A 1165 -11.61 -33.58 2.45
N PRO A 1166 -10.67 -34.53 2.56
CA PRO A 1166 -9.24 -34.22 2.53
C PRO A 1166 -8.73 -33.64 1.20
N GLU A 1167 -9.38 -33.94 0.07
CA GLU A 1167 -9.06 -33.41 -1.26
C GLU A 1167 -10.06 -32.30 -1.62
N PHE A 1168 -9.54 -31.10 -1.89
CA PHE A 1168 -10.38 -29.93 -2.12
C PHE A 1168 -9.65 -28.85 -2.91
N GLU A 1169 -10.43 -27.88 -3.39
CA GLU A 1169 -9.94 -26.67 -4.03
C GLU A 1169 -10.17 -25.47 -3.09
N LEU A 1170 -9.10 -24.73 -2.77
CA LEU A 1170 -9.13 -23.58 -1.86
C LEU A 1170 -9.13 -22.26 -2.66
N PRO A 1171 -10.25 -21.52 -2.69
CA PRO A 1171 -10.30 -20.22 -3.35
C PRO A 1171 -9.43 -19.17 -2.67
N PRO A 1172 -9.00 -18.12 -3.38
CA PRO A 1172 -8.35 -16.96 -2.77
C PRO A 1172 -9.22 -16.32 -1.67
N GLN A 1173 -8.60 -15.87 -0.58
CA GLN A 1173 -9.25 -15.07 0.48
C GLN A 1173 -10.52 -15.73 1.05
N LYS A 1174 -10.46 -17.05 1.28
CA LYS A 1174 -11.48 -17.83 1.97
C LYS A 1174 -10.81 -18.67 3.05
N PRO A 1175 -10.83 -18.25 4.33
CA PRO A 1175 -10.18 -18.99 5.39
C PRO A 1175 -10.94 -20.28 5.69
N LEU A 1176 -10.20 -21.34 6.02
CA LEU A 1176 -10.71 -22.59 6.54
C LEU A 1176 -10.20 -22.77 7.97
N LEU A 1177 -11.13 -23.00 8.89
CA LEU A 1177 -10.82 -23.42 10.24
C LEU A 1177 -11.29 -24.86 10.43
N LEU A 1178 -10.34 -25.80 10.49
CA LEU A 1178 -10.62 -27.23 10.58
C LEU A 1178 -10.24 -27.78 11.96
N ARG A 1179 -10.95 -28.81 12.39
CA ARG A 1179 -10.53 -29.71 13.47
C ARG A 1179 -10.15 -31.06 12.88
N PHE A 1180 -8.93 -31.50 13.15
CA PHE A 1180 -8.42 -32.82 12.78
C PHE A 1180 -8.37 -33.74 14.01
N LEU A 1181 -9.02 -34.90 13.91
CA LEU A 1181 -8.99 -35.95 14.93
C LEU A 1181 -8.16 -37.14 14.42
N PRO A 1182 -6.97 -37.42 15.00
CA PRO A 1182 -6.16 -38.58 14.62
C PRO A 1182 -6.88 -39.92 14.90
N ALA A 1183 -6.65 -40.92 14.05
CA ALA A 1183 -7.21 -42.26 14.23
C ALA A 1183 -6.64 -42.97 15.46
N GLY A 1184 -7.47 -43.76 16.16
CA GLY A 1184 -7.05 -44.54 17.33
C GLY A 1184 -7.04 -43.76 18.66
N LYS A 1185 -7.48 -42.51 18.66
CA LYS A 1185 -7.82 -41.75 19.87
C LYS A 1185 -9.35 -41.65 19.99
N PRO A 1186 -9.92 -41.80 21.21
CA PRO A 1186 -11.37 -41.89 21.42
C PRO A 1186 -12.14 -40.60 21.11
#